data_AF-A0A8T4WMR0-F1
#
_entry.id   AF-A0A8T4WMR0-F1
#
_cell.length_a   1.000
_cell.length_b   1.000
_cell.length_c   1.000
_cell.angle_alpha   90.00
_cell.angle_beta   90.00
_cell.angle_gamma   90.00
#
_symmetry.space_group_name_H-M   'P 1'
#
loop_
_entity.id
_entity.type
_entity.pdbx_description
1 polymer ?
#
loop_
_entity_poly.entity_id
_entity_poly.type
_entity_poly.pdbx_seq_one_letter_code
_entity_poly.pdbx_strand_id
1 'polypeptide(L)'
;MTKREAKVKDSENLLDNRRSQITKLPFPVDIELQEEQSLAIDCWQAQSFAARIHKEFEASLEKGFTAGMRSRFYALFEYYEKSVQSLRRALRDGHTAGLVCSLRSLIALNAPLNYMHSKAPESIPLHITLEPHLKGKLIRDLIVKALEESLDSMSVSKLAEYVNKHEFLQETTDRTIERHLNSLVESGYLSKTDDTYSRTNRTYKSTNLDDAGLQALLGDDLYVEFEENGFPGISNIENKSDEFKHFFEEITGTGRLVSELFLATISDLVTPEAEMAEIERWHYSDLIGSSIPRPYQRDAYTIFRGYGYQGPLIEAPTGSGKTLIGMMAIQDWLKNASPGESILVLVPTMNYEQQWVRELCYKSVGLHLSPDDVFAGTPSDYTTKRDESKTPPVVLIMTYAGLAQLGSPKGKGGFDQISVERFLQGSNTRYVILDEVHKVVQDMDGVSAAVARLLVEWLEDGTVEGLIGFSGTAKAFRERFEELGLELVYIVPPVDLIAYGFVAPFGEFGVPFTYSDREQDIRSLLSRYKSLLRDYINLLGSDFLRTIFADIPFKQRMTIAQDILDMYSYRKDQKDAIRSRLRSWKKGGELGLNELSLISMIQIAKNMSDEALIRRKLVGDLEEVKQDVRIRFGRLLIKFNDVRASLLGVVRNSSMLSKLRMNGFGQHIDAESFLETYEAIPTKKELGRRVDDILATTIAGLYNILRSLYYRMGEGRVQAISSIIKAERKTRNLSNVIVFGRGKTLDWEGDIAEPGYSGVAGIFSQMIVERGFSPMAVLSSEIYLPFSKKEPIPLKIASFIRHDIMGIELRDTLFGLLTQGIKLSQEQIQSFRQDFDETMHDYITNLDVVGAWRPVEFDKEVLLPLQQSVKGLDIEEQDTLFSRLDDSYPHLEKWMRSFFDYALIASRFSDPIEAKLERPSGGQKKFYVIQMAQGKKQQLMYDLAARIIDEESLPVNVVIVSRWARTGWDVTTPNLLIDATATRNVTAWQQLRGRTMRALDSWDTDCYEAMMFLLGAGREDTGKRGSNSKPSHDKDTPPIRLEKRTQDLLIDVHKQASSDMEDSKFDDSLIRKIRKADLSIFSNEERIKLAVELMMARNKITHIYELVKAYGSTSQVTFDRRTEKWKRSSVVSRKHSNSFSVNPLTGEYSSGSDHSPFIYVKDPRDYSPTKLRSHLVKLLEGCDVRIVEGWIREVMR
;
A
#
# COMPACT_ATOMS: atom_id res chain seq x y z
N MET A 1 63.39 -58.30 3.26
CA MET A 1 64.29 -57.26 3.77
C MET A 1 63.71 -55.89 3.41
N THR A 2 62.74 -55.27 4.09
CA THR A 2 62.20 -55.39 5.48
C THR A 2 63.16 -55.03 6.62
N LYS A 3 62.70 -54.09 7.47
CA LYS A 3 62.97 -53.82 8.90
C LYS A 3 62.46 -52.39 9.20
N ARG A 4 61.95 -52.00 10.37
CA ARG A 4 61.49 -52.74 11.58
C ARG A 4 60.72 -51.77 12.51
N GLU A 5 60.19 -52.32 13.60
CA GLU A 5 60.16 -51.80 14.99
C GLU A 5 60.78 -50.40 15.27
N ALA A 6 60.31 -49.57 16.24
CA ALA A 6 59.11 -49.59 17.11
C ALA A 6 59.15 -48.32 18.03
N LYS A 7 58.20 -48.23 18.98
CA LYS A 7 58.31 -47.54 20.30
C LYS A 7 58.44 -45.99 20.30
N VAL A 8 57.47 -45.24 20.85
CA VAL A 8 57.08 -45.07 22.29
C VAL A 8 57.83 -43.89 22.93
N LYS A 9 57.08 -43.13 23.76
CA LYS A 9 57.42 -41.86 24.42
C LYS A 9 57.42 -40.67 23.46
N ASP A 10 56.48 -39.73 23.60
CA ASP A 10 56.15 -38.81 24.73
C ASP A 10 56.86 -37.47 24.47
N SER A 11 56.16 -36.37 24.80
CA SER A 11 56.71 -35.05 25.22
C SER A 11 58.01 -34.58 24.53
N GLU A 12 58.01 -33.50 23.76
CA GLU A 12 57.56 -32.17 24.22
C GLU A 12 57.37 -31.17 23.07
N ASN A 13 56.69 -30.06 23.39
CA ASN A 13 56.90 -28.70 22.89
C ASN A 13 56.87 -28.49 21.36
N LEU A 14 55.73 -28.03 20.84
CA LEU A 14 55.24 -26.64 20.86
C LEU A 14 55.68 -25.89 19.60
N LEU A 15 54.71 -25.21 18.98
CA LEU A 15 54.90 -23.99 18.17
C LEU A 15 56.09 -23.98 17.19
N ASP A 16 55.76 -24.07 15.89
CA ASP A 16 55.72 -22.77 15.22
C ASP A 16 54.50 -22.60 14.32
N ASN A 17 54.05 -21.37 14.28
CA ASN A 17 52.82 -20.89 13.71
C ASN A 17 53.17 -20.18 12.40
N ARG A 18 52.54 -20.53 11.27
CA ARG A 18 51.95 -19.53 10.34
C ARG A 18 51.34 -20.10 9.05
N ARG A 19 50.03 -19.81 8.93
CA ARG A 19 49.36 -19.15 7.79
C ARG A 19 49.36 -19.81 6.39
N SER A 20 48.13 -19.82 5.86
CA SER A 20 47.77 -19.47 4.46
C SER A 20 48.02 -20.51 3.35
N GLN A 21 47.15 -20.68 2.35
CA GLN A 21 45.74 -20.22 2.15
C GLN A 21 45.12 -20.99 0.96
N ILE A 22 43.78 -21.04 0.88
CA ILE A 22 42.95 -21.00 -0.37
C ILE A 22 43.16 -22.13 -1.42
N THR A 23 42.17 -22.91 -1.92
CA THR A 23 40.72 -23.17 -1.69
C THR A 23 40.41 -24.60 -2.26
N LYS A 24 39.29 -25.10 -2.85
CA LYS A 24 38.02 -24.53 -3.35
C LYS A 24 36.88 -25.55 -3.62
N LEU A 25 35.82 -25.47 -2.80
CA LEU A 25 34.39 -25.53 -3.17
C LEU A 25 33.70 -26.89 -3.54
N PRO A 26 32.35 -27.00 -3.40
CA PRO A 26 31.72 -28.15 -2.70
C PRO A 26 30.42 -28.68 -3.37
N PHE A 27 29.62 -29.47 -2.64
CA PHE A 27 28.12 -29.43 -2.49
C PHE A 27 27.65 -30.72 -1.76
N PRO A 28 26.46 -30.77 -1.10
CA PRO A 28 25.55 -29.70 -0.64
C PRO A 28 25.32 -29.73 0.90
N VAL A 29 24.42 -28.87 1.41
CA VAL A 29 23.91 -28.85 2.79
C VAL A 29 22.38 -28.68 2.72
N ASP A 30 21.62 -29.51 3.46
CA ASP A 30 20.14 -29.52 3.50
C ASP A 30 19.63 -30.02 4.88
N ILE A 31 19.76 -29.23 5.96
CA ILE A 31 19.12 -29.51 7.28
C ILE A 31 18.59 -28.24 8.00
N GLU A 32 19.29 -27.10 7.94
CA GLU A 32 19.17 -25.99 8.92
C GLU A 32 17.81 -25.23 8.99
N LEU A 33 16.87 -25.44 8.06
CA LEU A 33 15.67 -24.59 7.93
C LEU A 33 14.56 -24.80 8.98
N GLN A 34 14.51 -25.94 9.68
CA GLN A 34 13.36 -26.24 10.57
C GLN A 34 13.45 -25.59 11.97
N GLU A 35 14.64 -25.35 12.50
CA GLU A 35 14.81 -24.78 13.85
C GLU A 35 14.55 -23.26 13.86
N GLU A 36 14.85 -22.55 12.77
CA GLU A 36 14.59 -21.10 12.65
C GLU A 36 13.10 -20.76 12.77
N GLN A 37 12.21 -21.58 12.22
CA GLN A 37 10.77 -21.34 12.22
C GLN A 37 10.14 -21.55 13.60
N SER A 38 10.54 -22.61 14.30
CA SER A 38 10.13 -22.86 15.69
C SER A 38 10.47 -21.65 16.57
N LEU A 39 11.68 -21.10 16.42
CA LEU A 39 12.15 -19.95 17.19
C LEU A 39 11.50 -18.64 16.75
N ALA A 40 11.26 -18.44 15.45
CA ALA A 40 10.56 -17.25 14.95
C ALA A 40 9.18 -17.08 15.63
N ILE A 41 8.49 -18.18 15.95
CA ILE A 41 7.12 -18.17 16.51
C ILE A 41 7.09 -17.82 18.02
N ASP A 42 8.06 -18.29 18.82
CA ASP A 42 8.15 -18.04 20.27
C ASP A 42 8.15 -16.52 20.61
N CYS A 43 8.70 -15.69 19.71
CA CYS A 43 8.72 -14.24 19.78
C CYS A 43 7.32 -13.61 19.81
N TRP A 44 6.42 -14.04 18.93
CA TRP A 44 5.07 -13.46 18.79
C TRP A 44 4.20 -13.84 20.01
N GLN A 45 4.50 -14.98 20.65
CA GLN A 45 3.87 -15.36 21.92
C GLN A 45 4.20 -14.39 23.05
N ALA A 46 5.47 -13.99 23.20
CA ALA A 46 5.92 -13.06 24.24
C ALA A 46 5.10 -11.75 24.18
N GLN A 47 4.91 -11.19 22.98
CA GLN A 47 4.13 -9.96 22.81
C GLN A 47 2.63 -10.15 23.09
N SER A 48 2.01 -11.22 22.58
CA SER A 48 0.57 -11.49 22.84
C SER A 48 0.29 -11.74 24.32
N PHE A 49 1.19 -12.48 24.99
CA PHE A 49 1.12 -12.72 26.43
C PHE A 49 1.27 -11.41 27.22
N ALA A 50 2.27 -10.59 26.87
CA ALA A 50 2.46 -9.27 27.48
C ALA A 50 1.22 -8.37 27.29
N ALA A 51 0.62 -8.36 26.11
CA ALA A 51 -0.57 -7.57 25.80
C ALA A 51 -1.76 -7.89 26.71
N ARG A 52 -2.07 -9.19 26.86
CA ARG A 52 -3.18 -9.65 27.71
C ARG A 52 -2.90 -9.36 29.19
N ILE A 53 -1.70 -9.70 29.67
CA ILE A 53 -1.32 -9.53 31.07
C ILE A 53 -1.26 -8.06 31.48
N HIS A 54 -0.85 -7.16 30.57
CA HIS A 54 -0.91 -5.70 30.75
C HIS A 54 -2.36 -5.21 30.95
N LYS A 55 -3.28 -5.58 30.06
CA LYS A 55 -4.70 -5.20 30.18
C LYS A 55 -5.36 -5.75 31.47
N GLU A 56 -4.99 -6.96 31.89
CA GLU A 56 -5.46 -7.53 33.16
C GLU A 56 -4.84 -6.86 34.40
N PHE A 57 -3.64 -6.28 34.27
CA PHE A 57 -3.02 -5.46 35.31
C PHE A 57 -3.74 -4.10 35.44
N GLU A 58 -4.01 -3.40 34.34
CA GLU A 58 -4.76 -2.13 34.36
C GLU A 58 -6.16 -2.30 34.95
N ALA A 59 -6.88 -3.35 34.52
CA ALA A 59 -8.16 -3.72 35.11
C ALA A 59 -8.07 -4.19 36.58
N SER A 60 -6.88 -4.39 37.14
CA SER A 60 -6.64 -4.60 38.58
C SER A 60 -6.26 -3.30 39.29
N LEU A 61 -5.51 -2.41 38.62
CA LEU A 61 -5.11 -1.07 39.07
C LEU A 61 -6.33 -0.18 39.31
N GLU A 62 -7.24 -0.08 38.33
CA GLU A 62 -8.54 0.62 38.43
C GLU A 62 -9.36 0.21 39.66
N LYS A 63 -9.18 -1.02 40.14
CA LYS A 63 -9.94 -1.64 41.24
C LYS A 63 -9.18 -1.64 42.56
N GLY A 64 -7.97 -1.06 42.61
CA GLY A 64 -7.09 -1.08 43.79
C GLY A 64 -6.66 -2.49 44.21
N PHE A 65 -6.74 -3.49 43.32
CA PHE A 65 -6.58 -4.90 43.69
C PHE A 65 -5.12 -5.37 43.63
N THR A 66 -4.33 -4.99 44.64
CA THR A 66 -2.87 -5.26 44.73
C THR A 66 -2.48 -6.72 44.49
N ALA A 67 -3.28 -7.68 44.95
CA ALA A 67 -2.99 -9.11 44.73
C ALA A 67 -3.15 -9.52 43.25
N GLY A 68 -4.10 -8.90 42.51
CA GLY A 68 -4.22 -9.04 41.06
C GLY A 68 -3.04 -8.42 40.33
N MET A 69 -2.68 -7.17 40.69
CA MET A 69 -1.50 -6.47 40.15
C MET A 69 -0.22 -7.32 40.29
N ARG A 70 0.09 -7.79 41.52
CA ARG A 70 1.24 -8.66 41.80
C ARG A 70 1.16 -9.98 41.02
N SER A 71 -0.01 -10.61 40.93
CA SER A 71 -0.20 -11.85 40.18
C SER A 71 0.07 -11.68 38.67
N ARG A 72 -0.28 -10.53 38.09
CA ARG A 72 -0.04 -10.25 36.66
C ARG A 72 1.41 -9.90 36.38
N PHE A 73 2.02 -9.06 37.22
CA PHE A 73 3.45 -8.77 37.15
C PHE A 73 4.32 -10.04 37.24
N TYR A 74 4.10 -10.92 38.23
CA TYR A 74 4.90 -12.14 38.35
C TYR A 74 4.66 -13.14 37.21
N ALA A 75 3.44 -13.22 36.66
CA ALA A 75 3.17 -14.03 35.47
C ALA A 75 3.95 -13.52 34.24
N LEU A 76 4.09 -12.19 34.09
CA LEU A 76 4.91 -11.58 33.05
C LEU A 76 6.41 -11.82 33.27
N PHE A 77 6.87 -11.67 34.51
CA PHE A 77 8.27 -11.89 34.90
C PHE A 77 8.72 -13.35 34.69
N GLU A 78 7.87 -14.34 34.99
CA GLU A 78 8.17 -15.76 34.71
C GLU A 78 8.37 -16.05 33.21
N TYR A 79 7.78 -15.24 32.32
CA TYR A 79 8.05 -15.31 30.89
C TYR A 79 9.37 -14.59 30.54
N TYR A 80 9.64 -13.42 31.14
CA TYR A 80 10.91 -12.70 31.00
C TYR A 80 12.11 -13.56 31.40
N GLU A 81 12.09 -14.24 32.56
CA GLU A 81 13.17 -15.15 32.99
C GLU A 81 13.43 -16.26 31.94
N LYS A 82 12.38 -16.81 31.32
CA LYS A 82 12.51 -17.84 30.27
C LYS A 82 13.08 -17.26 28.97
N SER A 83 12.75 -16.01 28.63
CA SER A 83 13.36 -15.30 27.51
C SER A 83 14.84 -15.01 27.76
N VAL A 84 15.23 -14.60 28.98
CA VAL A 84 16.63 -14.43 29.37
C VAL A 84 17.38 -15.77 29.31
N GLN A 85 16.81 -16.85 29.85
CA GLN A 85 17.42 -18.19 29.77
C GLN A 85 17.57 -18.69 28.32
N SER A 86 16.66 -18.31 27.42
CA SER A 86 16.73 -18.62 25.99
C SER A 86 17.82 -17.80 25.28
N LEU A 87 17.95 -16.51 25.62
CA LEU A 87 19.05 -15.66 25.17
C LEU A 87 20.42 -16.21 25.62
N ARG A 88 20.58 -16.49 26.93
CA ARG A 88 21.82 -17.03 27.51
C ARG A 88 22.22 -18.39 26.91
N ARG A 89 21.26 -19.16 26.37
CA ARG A 89 21.52 -20.40 25.60
C ARG A 89 21.96 -20.06 24.17
N ALA A 90 21.15 -19.30 23.43
CA ALA A 90 21.43 -18.98 22.04
C ALA A 90 22.74 -18.18 21.84
N LEU A 91 23.20 -17.44 22.85
CA LEU A 91 24.54 -16.80 22.86
C LEU A 91 25.67 -17.83 22.90
N ARG A 92 25.55 -18.90 23.70
CA ARG A 92 26.56 -19.97 23.81
C ARG A 92 26.56 -20.89 22.60
N ASP A 93 25.38 -21.12 22.03
CA ASP A 93 25.16 -22.05 20.91
C ASP A 93 25.31 -21.37 19.53
N GLY A 94 25.58 -20.05 19.48
CA GLY A 94 25.73 -19.27 18.23
C GLY A 94 24.45 -19.14 17.39
N HIS A 95 23.28 -19.38 17.99
CA HIS A 95 22.07 -19.67 17.23
C HIS A 95 21.29 -18.40 16.83
N THR A 96 21.64 -17.82 15.67
CA THR A 96 21.06 -16.58 15.10
C THR A 96 19.55 -16.40 15.33
N ALA A 97 18.71 -17.34 14.88
CA ALA A 97 17.26 -17.23 15.05
C ALA A 97 16.81 -17.26 16.53
N GLY A 98 17.56 -17.96 17.39
CA GLY A 98 17.31 -18.03 18.84
C GLY A 98 17.66 -16.73 19.55
N LEU A 99 18.74 -16.06 19.14
CA LEU A 99 19.09 -14.72 19.58
C LEU A 99 18.02 -13.72 19.16
N VAL A 100 17.68 -13.67 17.87
CA VAL A 100 16.66 -12.77 17.31
C VAL A 100 15.33 -12.93 18.04
N CYS A 101 14.86 -14.16 18.25
CA CYS A 101 13.65 -14.45 19.01
C CYS A 101 13.74 -13.96 20.46
N SER A 102 14.80 -14.32 21.17
CA SER A 102 14.92 -14.04 22.61
C SER A 102 15.03 -12.53 22.87
N LEU A 103 15.77 -11.80 22.04
CA LEU A 103 15.92 -10.34 22.13
C LEU A 103 14.60 -9.62 21.85
N ARG A 104 13.91 -9.94 20.76
CA ARG A 104 12.57 -9.41 20.46
C ARG A 104 11.55 -9.74 21.55
N SER A 105 11.64 -10.94 22.15
CA SER A 105 10.81 -11.33 23.29
C SER A 105 11.06 -10.45 24.50
N LEU A 106 12.33 -10.19 24.85
CA LEU A 106 12.70 -9.32 25.97
C LEU A 106 12.21 -7.88 25.76
N ILE A 107 12.45 -7.30 24.58
CA ILE A 107 11.90 -5.98 24.18
C ILE A 107 10.37 -5.94 24.36
N ALA A 108 9.65 -6.98 23.93
CA ALA A 108 8.20 -7.04 24.06
C ALA A 108 7.68 -7.16 25.51
N LEU A 109 8.53 -7.60 26.46
CA LEU A 109 8.23 -7.83 27.87
C LEU A 109 8.69 -6.67 28.78
N ASN A 110 9.80 -6.00 28.44
CA ASN A 110 10.42 -4.94 29.25
C ASN A 110 9.49 -3.75 29.50
N ALA A 111 8.93 -3.16 28.44
CA ALA A 111 8.11 -1.95 28.58
C ALA A 111 6.86 -2.17 29.46
N PRO A 112 6.08 -3.27 29.32
CA PRO A 112 5.00 -3.57 30.27
C PRO A 112 5.48 -3.90 31.69
N LEU A 113 6.63 -4.55 31.88
CA LEU A 113 7.20 -4.77 33.23
C LEU A 113 7.57 -3.46 33.94
N ASN A 114 8.17 -2.51 33.20
CA ASN A 114 8.53 -1.19 33.74
C ASN A 114 7.29 -0.33 34.04
N TYR A 115 6.27 -0.35 33.16
CA TYR A 115 4.98 0.30 33.40
C TYR A 115 4.26 -0.23 34.64
N MET A 116 4.28 -1.55 34.86
CA MET A 116 3.67 -2.15 36.06
C MET A 116 4.35 -1.71 37.35
N HIS A 117 5.67 -1.48 37.32
CA HIS A 117 6.41 -0.90 38.44
C HIS A 117 6.03 0.58 38.64
N SER A 118 6.15 1.43 37.62
CA SER A 118 5.96 2.88 37.80
C SER A 118 4.52 3.32 38.06
N LYS A 119 3.51 2.54 37.65
CA LYS A 119 2.10 2.78 38.04
C LYS A 119 1.75 2.29 39.44
N ALA A 120 2.60 1.49 40.09
CA ALA A 120 2.32 0.92 41.41
C ALA A 120 3.60 0.58 42.23
N PRO A 121 4.55 1.53 42.44
CA PRO A 121 5.91 1.21 42.90
C PRO A 121 5.97 0.56 44.29
N GLU A 122 5.14 1.00 45.25
CA GLU A 122 5.01 0.37 46.58
C GLU A 122 4.54 -1.11 46.51
N SER A 123 3.84 -1.46 45.44
CA SER A 123 3.20 -2.77 45.27
C SER A 123 3.96 -3.71 44.34
N ILE A 124 4.72 -3.18 43.39
CA ILE A 124 5.36 -3.91 42.29
C ILE A 124 6.84 -3.52 42.24
N PRO A 125 7.78 -4.45 42.46
CA PRO A 125 9.21 -4.15 42.41
C PRO A 125 9.71 -3.97 40.97
N LEU A 126 10.82 -3.24 40.79
CA LEU A 126 11.53 -3.18 39.52
C LEU A 126 12.01 -4.58 39.11
N HIS A 127 11.67 -5.03 37.90
CA HIS A 127 11.87 -6.42 37.49
C HIS A 127 13.34 -6.89 37.54
N ILE A 128 14.30 -6.00 37.28
CA ILE A 128 15.75 -6.28 37.33
C ILE A 128 16.21 -6.63 38.76
N THR A 129 15.57 -6.11 39.81
CA THR A 129 15.99 -6.36 41.21
C THR A 129 15.52 -7.70 41.77
N LEU A 130 14.82 -8.51 40.97
CA LEU A 130 14.36 -9.85 41.34
C LEU A 130 15.44 -10.92 41.21
N GLU A 131 16.48 -10.71 40.36
CA GLU A 131 17.64 -11.60 40.26
C GLU A 131 18.27 -11.81 41.66
N PRO A 132 18.27 -13.03 42.23
CA PRO A 132 18.56 -13.23 43.66
C PRO A 132 19.94 -12.72 44.11
N HIS A 133 20.92 -12.78 43.21
CA HIS A 133 22.27 -12.29 43.45
C HIS A 133 22.33 -10.76 43.50
N LEU A 134 21.59 -10.07 42.63
CA LEU A 134 21.51 -8.60 42.62
C LEU A 134 20.69 -8.09 43.81
N LYS A 135 19.55 -8.71 44.11
CA LYS A 135 18.74 -8.40 45.31
C LYS A 135 19.57 -8.47 46.60
N GLY A 136 20.42 -9.50 46.70
CA GLY A 136 21.33 -9.69 47.83
C GLY A 136 22.51 -8.71 47.90
N LYS A 137 22.88 -8.04 46.79
CA LYS A 137 23.82 -6.92 46.78
C LYS A 137 23.09 -5.61 47.17
N LEU A 138 21.98 -5.27 46.51
CA LEU A 138 21.25 -4.01 46.74
C LEU A 138 20.74 -3.83 48.17
N ILE A 139 20.29 -4.92 48.83
CA ILE A 139 19.92 -4.86 50.25
C ILE A 139 21.12 -4.46 51.13
N ARG A 140 22.34 -4.95 50.84
CA ARG A 140 23.56 -4.54 51.56
C ARG A 140 23.92 -3.09 51.27
N ASP A 141 23.80 -2.66 50.01
CA ASP A 141 24.11 -1.28 49.60
C ASP A 141 23.19 -0.28 50.31
N LEU A 142 21.88 -0.55 50.38
CA LEU A 142 20.92 0.27 51.11
C LEU A 142 21.12 0.23 52.63
N ILE A 143 21.50 -0.92 53.20
CA ILE A 143 21.87 -1.03 54.62
C ILE A 143 23.10 -0.17 54.95
N VAL A 144 24.14 -0.21 54.09
CA VAL A 144 25.33 0.62 54.28
C VAL A 144 25.01 2.10 54.09
N LYS A 145 24.24 2.47 53.06
CA LYS A 145 23.78 3.84 52.81
C LYS A 145 22.98 4.41 53.99
N ALA A 146 22.05 3.64 54.57
CA ALA A 146 21.32 4.04 55.77
C ALA A 146 22.26 4.36 56.96
N LEU A 147 23.33 3.57 57.10
CA LEU A 147 24.38 3.73 58.12
C LEU A 147 25.49 4.73 57.72
N GLU A 148 25.41 5.34 56.54
CA GLU A 148 26.21 6.49 56.11
C GLU A 148 25.43 7.81 56.30
N GLU A 149 24.13 7.79 56.04
CA GLU A 149 23.21 8.93 56.24
C GLU A 149 22.83 9.13 57.71
N SER A 150 22.92 8.09 58.54
CA SER A 150 22.68 8.19 59.99
C SER A 150 23.96 8.48 60.77
N LEU A 151 23.92 9.52 61.61
CA LEU A 151 24.99 9.83 62.58
C LEU A 151 25.01 8.87 63.78
N ASP A 152 23.92 8.14 64.00
CA ASP A 152 23.72 7.22 65.12
C ASP A 152 23.59 5.76 64.64
N SER A 153 23.86 4.80 65.53
CA SER A 153 23.69 3.37 65.23
C SER A 153 22.21 2.98 65.07
N MET A 154 21.84 2.26 64.02
CA MET A 154 20.45 1.88 63.73
C MET A 154 20.10 0.45 64.16
N SER A 155 18.84 0.21 64.54
CA SER A 155 18.28 -1.12 64.81
C SER A 155 17.87 -1.84 63.52
N VAL A 156 17.74 -3.17 63.57
CA VAL A 156 17.28 -4.00 62.44
C VAL A 156 15.93 -3.51 61.88
N SER A 157 14.99 -3.14 62.75
CA SER A 157 13.66 -2.63 62.37
C SER A 157 13.72 -1.30 61.60
N LYS A 158 14.54 -0.34 62.05
CA LYS A 158 14.74 0.94 61.34
C LYS A 158 15.45 0.75 59.99
N LEU A 159 16.33 -0.25 59.90
CA LEU A 159 16.99 -0.61 58.63
C LEU A 159 16.03 -1.32 57.67
N ALA A 160 15.12 -2.17 58.17
CA ALA A 160 14.03 -2.73 57.38
C ALA A 160 13.08 -1.64 56.87
N GLU A 161 12.70 -0.69 57.72
CA GLU A 161 11.88 0.48 57.35
C GLU A 161 12.56 1.33 56.27
N TYR A 162 13.85 1.66 56.42
CA TYR A 162 14.62 2.41 55.41
C TYR A 162 14.75 1.66 54.06
N VAL A 163 15.03 0.35 54.10
CA VAL A 163 15.15 -0.48 52.90
C VAL A 163 13.81 -0.63 52.18
N ASN A 164 12.72 -0.84 52.92
CA ASN A 164 11.37 -0.97 52.35
C ASN A 164 10.78 0.37 51.89
N LYS A 165 11.32 1.50 52.34
CA LYS A 165 11.01 2.84 51.83
C LYS A 165 11.64 3.12 50.45
N HIS A 166 12.60 2.31 50.01
CA HIS A 166 13.16 2.43 48.66
C HIS A 166 12.39 1.52 47.69
N GLU A 167 11.61 2.15 46.80
CA GLU A 167 10.63 1.54 45.88
C GLU A 167 11.16 0.41 44.99
N PHE A 168 12.47 0.31 44.80
CA PHE A 168 13.11 -0.66 43.90
C PHE A 168 13.06 -2.12 44.39
N LEU A 169 12.64 -2.39 45.63
CA LEU A 169 12.70 -3.73 46.24
C LEU A 169 11.34 -4.25 46.72
N GLN A 170 11.13 -5.55 46.55
CA GLN A 170 10.06 -6.26 47.24
C GLN A 170 10.29 -6.23 48.77
N GLU A 171 9.23 -5.91 49.51
CA GLU A 171 9.13 -5.90 50.98
C GLU A 171 10.02 -6.95 51.66
N THR A 172 11.00 -6.46 52.42
CA THR A 172 12.08 -7.24 53.02
C THR A 172 11.92 -7.29 54.53
N THR A 173 11.82 -8.50 55.09
CA THR A 173 11.63 -8.74 56.53
C THR A 173 12.90 -8.48 57.34
N ASP A 174 12.77 -8.08 58.61
CA ASP A 174 13.85 -7.96 59.60
C ASP A 174 14.85 -9.13 59.59
N ARG A 175 14.37 -10.38 59.54
CA ARG A 175 15.22 -11.59 59.49
C ARG A 175 16.12 -11.66 58.23
N THR A 176 15.70 -11.03 57.14
CA THR A 176 16.49 -10.93 55.90
C THR A 176 17.53 -9.82 56.04
N ILE A 177 17.16 -8.68 56.62
CA ILE A 177 18.08 -7.58 56.97
C ILE A 177 19.17 -8.08 57.93
N GLU A 178 18.79 -8.77 59.01
CA GLU A 178 19.70 -9.37 59.99
C GLU A 178 20.72 -10.33 59.35
N ARG A 179 20.28 -11.19 58.42
CA ARG A 179 21.18 -12.09 57.66
C ARG A 179 22.23 -11.31 56.86
N HIS A 180 21.85 -10.21 56.23
CA HIS A 180 22.78 -9.37 55.46
C HIS A 180 23.68 -8.51 56.36
N LEU A 181 23.16 -8.03 57.49
CA LEU A 181 23.93 -7.34 58.53
C LEU A 181 25.02 -8.22 59.11
N ASN A 182 24.70 -9.45 59.52
CA ASN A 182 25.68 -10.40 60.06
C ASN A 182 26.82 -10.65 59.05
N SER A 183 26.48 -10.85 57.77
CA SER A 183 27.46 -11.00 56.70
C SER A 183 28.34 -9.74 56.49
N LEU A 184 27.79 -8.53 56.69
CA LEU A 184 28.56 -7.27 56.62
C LEU A 184 29.45 -7.04 57.86
N VAL A 185 29.04 -7.54 59.04
CA VAL A 185 29.84 -7.53 60.27
C VAL A 185 30.98 -8.56 60.20
N GLU A 186 30.72 -9.78 59.73
CA GLU A 186 31.76 -10.79 59.43
C GLU A 186 32.77 -10.27 58.39
N SER A 187 32.31 -9.52 57.41
CA SER A 187 33.14 -8.84 56.42
C SER A 187 33.85 -7.59 56.96
N GLY A 188 33.60 -7.18 58.20
CA GLY A 188 34.20 -6.02 58.85
C GLY A 188 33.86 -4.67 58.20
N TYR A 189 32.73 -4.56 57.50
CA TYR A 189 32.21 -3.28 57.00
C TYR A 189 31.38 -2.56 58.07
N LEU A 190 30.68 -3.32 58.92
CA LEU A 190 29.85 -2.83 60.02
C LEU A 190 30.34 -3.36 61.37
N SER A 191 30.05 -2.63 62.44
CA SER A 191 30.15 -3.06 63.83
C SER A 191 28.76 -3.18 64.46
N LYS A 192 28.52 -4.24 65.23
CA LYS A 192 27.34 -4.39 66.09
C LYS A 192 27.69 -3.99 67.52
N THR A 193 26.87 -3.15 68.14
CA THR A 193 26.95 -2.75 69.55
C THR A 193 25.56 -2.92 70.15
N ASP A 194 25.44 -3.70 71.22
CA ASP A 194 24.14 -4.18 71.74
C ASP A 194 23.24 -4.73 70.61
N ASP A 195 22.10 -4.11 70.31
CA ASP A 195 21.22 -4.47 69.17
C ASP A 195 21.16 -3.42 68.04
N THR A 196 22.13 -2.53 67.99
CA THR A 196 22.30 -1.56 66.90
C THR A 196 23.59 -1.79 66.10
N TYR A 197 23.59 -1.28 64.88
CA TYR A 197 24.67 -1.44 63.91
C TYR A 197 25.19 -0.06 63.49
N SER A 198 26.49 0.04 63.26
CA SER A 198 27.17 1.26 62.80
C SER A 198 28.23 0.92 61.74
N ARG A 199 28.59 1.90 60.91
CA ARG A 199 29.64 1.74 59.90
C ARG A 199 31.03 1.72 60.55
N THR A 200 31.94 0.90 60.01
CA THR A 200 33.38 0.98 60.30
C THR A 200 34.10 1.89 59.30
N ASN A 201 35.39 2.14 59.54
CA ASN A 201 36.27 2.86 58.60
C ASN A 201 36.64 2.06 57.33
N ARG A 202 36.06 0.87 57.10
CA ARG A 202 36.35 0.04 55.92
C ARG A 202 35.52 0.53 54.72
N THR A 203 36.19 1.04 53.70
CA THR A 203 35.56 1.53 52.45
C THR A 203 34.72 0.43 51.79
N TYR A 204 33.41 0.67 51.69
CA TYR A 204 32.48 -0.17 50.96
C TYR A 204 32.37 0.32 49.50
N LYS A 205 32.37 -0.59 48.51
CA LYS A 205 32.06 -0.28 47.11
C LYS A 205 30.63 -0.72 46.85
N SER A 206 29.74 0.23 46.54
CA SER A 206 28.38 -0.06 46.09
C SER A 206 28.37 -0.84 44.78
N THR A 207 27.28 -1.54 44.51
CA THR A 207 27.04 -2.19 43.22
C THR A 207 26.84 -1.14 42.14
N ASN A 208 27.58 -1.24 41.04
CA ASN A 208 27.20 -0.49 39.84
C ASN A 208 25.99 -1.19 39.21
N LEU A 209 24.89 -0.45 39.02
CA LEU A 209 23.69 -0.97 38.39
C LEU A 209 23.92 -1.26 36.89
N ASP A 210 24.86 -0.55 36.26
CA ASP A 210 25.23 -0.73 34.85
C ASP A 210 25.89 -2.10 34.61
N ASP A 211 26.95 -2.41 35.37
CA ASP A 211 27.62 -3.71 35.38
C ASP A 211 26.64 -4.84 35.75
N ALA A 212 25.83 -4.61 36.79
CA ALA A 212 24.90 -5.62 37.31
C ALA A 212 23.71 -5.89 36.39
N GLY A 213 23.26 -4.89 35.62
CA GLY A 213 22.23 -5.07 34.58
C GLY A 213 22.75 -5.94 33.42
N LEU A 214 23.99 -5.73 32.99
CA LEU A 214 24.64 -6.57 32.00
C LEU A 214 24.85 -8.01 32.53
N GLN A 215 25.33 -8.14 33.78
CA GLN A 215 25.48 -9.43 34.46
C GLN A 215 24.12 -10.17 34.57
N ALA A 216 23.03 -9.46 34.84
CA ALA A 216 21.68 -10.01 34.89
C ALA A 216 21.13 -10.44 33.51
N LEU A 217 21.58 -9.85 32.41
CA LEU A 217 21.22 -10.30 31.07
C LEU A 217 22.03 -11.55 30.66
N LEU A 218 23.36 -11.46 30.73
CA LEU A 218 24.30 -12.48 30.24
C LEU A 218 24.43 -13.71 31.17
N GLY A 219 24.33 -13.50 32.48
CA GLY A 219 24.78 -14.46 33.49
C GLY A 219 26.31 -14.54 33.60
N ASP A 220 26.80 -15.05 34.73
CA ASP A 220 28.21 -14.96 35.15
C ASP A 220 29.21 -15.41 34.08
N ASP A 221 29.01 -16.56 33.43
CA ASP A 221 29.97 -17.11 32.46
C ASP A 221 30.21 -16.18 31.25
N LEU A 222 29.15 -15.56 30.72
CA LEU A 222 29.20 -14.70 29.53
C LEU A 222 29.55 -13.26 29.89
N TYR A 223 29.21 -12.81 31.10
CA TYR A 223 29.58 -11.48 31.59
C TYR A 223 31.10 -11.29 31.67
N VAL A 224 31.84 -12.32 32.14
CA VAL A 224 33.32 -12.26 32.21
C VAL A 224 33.95 -12.05 30.82
N GLU A 225 33.42 -12.73 29.79
CA GLU A 225 33.90 -12.60 28.42
C GLU A 225 33.66 -11.20 27.83
N PHE A 226 32.56 -10.54 28.21
CA PHE A 226 32.28 -9.15 27.84
C PHE A 226 33.15 -8.16 28.65
N GLU A 227 33.34 -8.40 29.95
CA GLU A 227 34.19 -7.59 30.84
C GLU A 227 35.67 -7.61 30.40
N GLU A 228 36.23 -8.78 30.10
CA GLU A 228 37.62 -8.93 29.64
C GLU A 228 37.89 -8.24 28.29
N ASN A 229 36.86 -8.12 27.44
CA ASN A 229 36.95 -7.41 26.15
C ASN A 229 36.55 -5.93 26.23
N GLY A 230 36.36 -5.37 27.43
CA GLY A 230 36.17 -3.94 27.64
C GLY A 230 34.72 -3.46 27.58
N PHE A 231 33.76 -4.37 27.80
CA PHE A 231 32.33 -4.09 27.94
C PHE A 231 31.81 -4.50 29.33
N PRO A 232 32.30 -3.92 30.44
CA PRO A 232 31.93 -4.32 31.81
C PRO A 232 30.50 -3.93 32.22
N GLY A 233 29.78 -3.14 31.43
CA GLY A 233 28.45 -2.65 31.76
C GLY A 233 27.73 -2.08 30.54
N ILE A 234 26.40 -1.91 30.66
CA ILE A 234 25.52 -1.47 29.57
C ILE A 234 25.97 -0.15 28.93
N SER A 235 26.33 0.84 29.74
CA SER A 235 26.82 2.14 29.29
C SER A 235 28.10 2.03 28.46
N ASN A 236 28.93 1.01 28.70
CA ASN A 236 30.14 0.77 27.90
C ASN A 236 29.80 0.17 26.53
N ILE A 237 28.73 -0.62 26.43
CA ILE A 237 28.21 -1.18 25.18
C ILE A 237 27.59 -0.07 24.31
N GLU A 238 26.77 0.81 24.88
CA GLU A 238 26.17 1.93 24.15
C GLU A 238 27.22 2.95 23.67
N ASN A 239 28.18 3.34 24.53
CA ASN A 239 29.24 4.30 24.17
C ASN A 239 30.30 3.75 23.18
N LYS A 240 30.28 2.44 22.88
CA LYS A 240 31.24 1.76 21.98
C LYS A 240 30.52 0.87 20.96
N SER A 241 29.34 1.29 20.50
CA SER A 241 28.43 0.45 19.73
C SER A 241 29.05 -0.22 18.48
N ASP A 242 30.00 0.42 17.78
CA ASP A 242 30.68 -0.20 16.63
C ASP A 242 31.79 -1.21 17.03
N GLU A 243 32.57 -0.92 18.10
CA GLU A 243 33.49 -1.91 18.68
C GLU A 243 32.70 -3.13 19.16
N PHE A 244 31.55 -2.89 19.80
CA PHE A 244 30.63 -3.91 20.27
C PHE A 244 30.02 -4.74 19.14
N LYS A 245 29.57 -4.10 18.05
CA LYS A 245 29.03 -4.81 16.88
C LYS A 245 30.03 -5.81 16.32
N HIS A 246 31.28 -5.40 16.11
CA HIS A 246 32.34 -6.31 15.64
C HIS A 246 32.70 -7.41 16.66
N PHE A 247 32.83 -7.08 17.94
CA PHE A 247 33.08 -8.04 19.01
C PHE A 247 31.98 -9.11 19.10
N PHE A 248 30.71 -8.69 19.02
CA PHE A 248 29.56 -9.58 19.10
C PHE A 248 29.42 -10.45 17.84
N GLU A 249 29.71 -9.91 16.65
CA GLU A 249 29.81 -10.69 15.40
C GLU A 249 30.93 -11.75 15.48
N GLU A 250 32.10 -11.40 16.02
CA GLU A 250 33.26 -12.30 16.12
C GLU A 250 33.02 -13.45 17.12
N ILE A 251 32.41 -13.18 18.29
CA ILE A 251 32.14 -14.21 19.30
C ILE A 251 30.91 -15.06 18.96
N THR A 252 29.79 -14.45 18.57
CA THR A 252 28.55 -15.22 18.34
C THR A 252 28.49 -15.88 16.96
N GLY A 253 29.30 -15.42 16.00
CA GLY A 253 29.21 -15.82 14.59
C GLY A 253 27.94 -15.31 13.87
N THR A 254 27.15 -14.45 14.52
CA THR A 254 25.87 -13.94 14.00
C THR A 254 26.02 -12.52 13.49
N GLY A 255 25.32 -12.16 12.40
CA GLY A 255 25.54 -10.89 11.70
C GLY A 255 24.84 -9.67 12.32
N ARG A 256 25.38 -8.48 12.05
CA ARG A 256 24.95 -7.10 12.38
C ARG A 256 23.52 -6.89 12.93
N LEU A 257 22.50 -7.41 12.26
CA LEU A 257 21.09 -7.34 12.71
C LEU A 257 20.88 -7.86 14.14
N VAL A 258 21.64 -8.87 14.55
CA VAL A 258 21.53 -9.48 15.89
C VAL A 258 22.20 -8.63 16.96
N SER A 259 23.40 -8.09 16.70
CA SER A 259 24.07 -7.16 17.63
C SER A 259 23.29 -5.84 17.76
N GLU A 260 22.58 -5.41 16.72
CA GLU A 260 21.69 -4.25 16.76
C GLU A 260 20.38 -4.51 17.53
N LEU A 261 19.79 -5.70 17.41
CA LEU A 261 18.70 -6.12 18.31
C LEU A 261 19.18 -6.26 19.77
N PHE A 262 20.44 -6.65 19.99
CA PHE A 262 21.04 -6.76 21.32
C PHE A 262 21.23 -5.39 21.97
N LEU A 263 21.81 -4.43 21.24
CA LEU A 263 21.93 -3.02 21.62
C LEU A 263 20.56 -2.43 22.00
N ALA A 264 19.54 -2.62 21.15
CA ALA A 264 18.20 -2.09 21.43
C ALA A 264 17.53 -2.75 22.65
N THR A 265 17.74 -4.06 22.85
CA THR A 265 17.25 -4.77 24.06
C THR A 265 17.89 -4.23 25.33
N ILE A 266 19.18 -3.89 25.28
CA ILE A 266 19.94 -3.30 26.38
C ILE A 266 19.46 -1.88 26.71
N SER A 267 19.24 -1.04 25.70
CA SER A 267 18.76 0.34 25.89
C SER A 267 17.36 0.38 26.53
N ASP A 268 16.49 -0.58 26.17
CA ASP A 268 15.16 -0.79 26.78
C ASP A 268 15.21 -1.36 28.22
N LEU A 269 16.34 -1.92 28.67
CA LEU A 269 16.51 -2.40 30.04
C LEU A 269 16.93 -1.28 31.01
N VAL A 270 17.79 -0.36 30.56
CA VAL A 270 18.42 0.64 31.45
C VAL A 270 17.70 1.97 31.52
N THR A 271 16.91 2.36 30.51
CA THR A 271 16.17 3.64 30.51
C THR A 271 15.24 3.75 31.74
N PRO A 272 15.55 4.58 32.76
CA PRO A 272 14.70 4.74 33.94
C PRO A 272 13.67 5.83 33.66
N GLU A 273 12.40 5.63 34.02
CA GLU A 273 11.34 6.62 33.80
C GLU A 273 11.40 7.87 34.73
N ALA A 274 12.53 8.11 35.38
CA ALA A 274 12.75 9.27 36.25
C ALA A 274 12.90 10.55 35.41
N GLU A 275 12.14 11.59 35.78
CA GLU A 275 12.13 12.92 35.12
C GLU A 275 11.75 12.93 33.62
N MET A 276 11.05 11.90 33.13
CA MET A 276 10.30 12.03 31.88
C MET A 276 9.15 13.02 32.05
N ALA A 277 9.16 14.11 31.27
CA ALA A 277 8.08 15.10 31.26
C ALA A 277 6.73 14.49 30.83
N GLU A 278 5.62 15.10 31.27
CA GLU A 278 4.24 14.69 30.95
C GLU A 278 3.82 15.03 29.50
N ILE A 279 4.59 14.56 28.52
CA ILE A 279 3.99 14.15 27.24
C ILE A 279 3.14 12.93 27.57
N GLU A 280 1.86 12.90 27.19
CA GLU A 280 0.98 11.77 27.48
C GLU A 280 1.62 10.46 26.99
N ARG A 281 1.93 9.57 27.94
CA ARG A 281 2.53 8.28 27.62
C ARG A 281 1.58 7.49 26.73
N TRP A 282 2.14 6.65 25.89
CA TRP A 282 1.42 6.05 24.77
C TRP A 282 0.28 5.13 25.23
N HIS A 283 -0.93 5.67 25.28
CA HIS A 283 -2.14 5.01 25.73
C HIS A 283 -3.05 4.72 24.52
N TYR A 284 -3.08 3.45 24.11
CA TYR A 284 -3.95 2.84 23.09
C TYR A 284 -3.53 3.07 21.61
N SER A 285 -3.86 2.14 20.69
CA SER A 285 -3.20 2.06 19.35
C SER A 285 -3.95 1.24 18.27
N ASP A 286 -3.22 0.76 17.24
CA ASP A 286 -3.72 -0.09 16.15
C ASP A 286 -3.10 -1.49 16.07
N LEU A 287 -3.95 -2.51 15.98
CA LEU A 287 -3.66 -3.82 15.37
C LEU A 287 -4.75 -4.16 14.32
N ILE A 288 -5.33 -3.10 13.71
CA ILE A 288 -6.78 -2.87 13.61
C ILE A 288 -7.36 -2.63 15.03
N GLY A 289 -7.08 -1.44 15.58
CA GLY A 289 -7.64 -0.91 16.84
C GLY A 289 -7.29 -1.65 18.16
N SER A 290 -6.02 -1.69 18.58
CA SER A 290 -5.58 -2.30 19.87
C SER A 290 -4.80 -1.35 20.81
N SER A 291 -3.60 -1.67 21.35
CA SER A 291 -2.99 -0.91 22.46
C SER A 291 -1.54 -0.38 22.46
N ILE A 292 -0.41 -0.93 21.99
CA ILE A 292 0.04 -2.18 21.32
C ILE A 292 0.02 -2.21 19.76
N PRO A 293 1.13 -1.76 19.11
CA PRO A 293 1.41 -1.92 17.68
C PRO A 293 1.63 -3.37 17.24
N ARG A 294 1.49 -3.64 15.95
CA ARG A 294 1.72 -4.95 15.30
C ARG A 294 3.21 -5.34 15.42
N PRO A 295 3.60 -6.61 15.66
CA PRO A 295 4.98 -6.92 16.05
C PRO A 295 6.05 -6.54 15.00
N TYR A 296 5.78 -6.71 13.71
CA TYR A 296 6.70 -6.26 12.64
C TYR A 296 6.90 -4.73 12.58
N GLN A 297 5.99 -3.94 13.19
CA GLN A 297 6.15 -2.49 13.35
C GLN A 297 7.11 -2.19 14.50
N ARG A 298 7.07 -2.99 15.57
CA ARG A 298 8.09 -2.95 16.64
C ARG A 298 9.45 -3.36 16.09
N ASP A 299 9.56 -4.48 15.37
CA ASP A 299 10.80 -4.90 14.70
C ASP A 299 11.44 -3.75 13.92
N ALA A 300 10.65 -3.09 13.07
CA ALA A 300 11.11 -1.99 12.24
C ALA A 300 11.57 -0.77 13.08
N TYR A 301 10.84 -0.41 14.13
CA TYR A 301 11.22 0.66 15.06
C TYR A 301 12.50 0.34 15.85
N THR A 302 12.61 -0.88 16.40
CA THR A 302 13.79 -1.39 17.10
C THR A 302 15.02 -1.35 16.20
N ILE A 303 14.89 -1.73 14.92
CA ILE A 303 15.99 -1.69 13.96
C ILE A 303 16.45 -0.24 13.71
N PHE A 304 15.56 0.74 13.65
CA PHE A 304 15.96 2.16 13.57
C PHE A 304 16.79 2.61 14.77
N ARG A 305 16.42 2.20 16.00
CA ARG A 305 17.21 2.49 17.21
C ARG A 305 18.56 1.76 17.22
N GLY A 306 18.64 0.52 16.75
CA GLY A 306 19.91 -0.21 16.60
C GLY A 306 20.89 0.40 15.57
N TYR A 307 20.36 1.10 14.56
CA TYR A 307 21.12 1.95 13.64
C TYR A 307 21.35 3.38 14.16
N GLY A 308 20.94 3.72 15.39
CA GLY A 308 21.06 5.08 15.94
C GLY A 308 20.35 6.15 15.11
N TYR A 309 19.33 5.78 14.34
CA TYR A 309 18.68 6.60 13.32
C TYR A 309 19.61 7.10 12.18
N GLN A 310 20.78 6.49 11.95
CA GLN A 310 21.78 6.94 10.97
C GLN A 310 21.53 6.42 9.54
N GLY A 311 20.57 7.02 8.83
CA GLY A 311 20.22 6.68 7.44
C GLY A 311 19.48 5.36 7.14
N PRO A 312 18.93 4.57 8.11
CA PRO A 312 18.30 3.29 7.80
C PRO A 312 16.99 3.44 7.02
N LEU A 313 16.80 2.58 6.02
CA LEU A 313 15.60 2.47 5.19
C LEU A 313 14.95 1.10 5.37
N ILE A 314 13.63 1.08 5.59
CA ILE A 314 12.83 -0.13 5.72
C ILE A 314 11.80 -0.26 4.60
N GLU A 315 11.75 -1.45 3.98
CA GLU A 315 10.64 -1.85 3.12
C GLU A 315 9.55 -2.50 3.96
N ALA A 316 8.37 -1.88 3.95
CA ALA A 316 7.17 -2.44 4.56
C ALA A 316 6.01 -2.31 3.57
N PRO A 317 5.22 -3.37 3.29
CA PRO A 317 4.17 -3.33 2.27
C PRO A 317 3.16 -2.18 2.45
N THR A 318 2.57 -1.72 1.35
CA THR A 318 1.52 -0.69 1.46
C THR A 318 0.25 -1.33 2.02
N GLY A 319 -0.25 -0.75 3.14
CA GLY A 319 -1.24 -1.38 4.02
C GLY A 319 -0.69 -1.67 5.43
N SER A 320 0.63 -1.84 5.59
CA SER A 320 1.29 -2.26 6.84
C SER A 320 1.43 -1.18 7.93
N GLY A 321 0.67 -0.08 7.87
CA GLY A 321 0.74 1.00 8.85
C GLY A 321 2.11 1.70 8.98
N LYS A 322 2.83 1.96 7.87
CA LYS A 322 4.13 2.67 7.87
C LYS A 322 4.16 3.93 8.73
N THR A 323 3.10 4.75 8.67
CA THR A 323 2.98 6.00 9.45
C THR A 323 3.12 5.76 10.95
N LEU A 324 2.58 4.66 11.48
CA LEU A 324 2.70 4.33 12.90
C LEU A 324 4.17 4.11 13.33
N ILE A 325 4.97 3.45 12.49
CA ILE A 325 6.39 3.19 12.76
C ILE A 325 7.18 4.51 12.80
N GLY A 326 6.86 5.46 11.91
CA GLY A 326 7.48 6.79 11.96
C GLY A 326 6.96 7.66 13.11
N MET A 327 5.71 7.49 13.55
CA MET A 327 5.22 8.12 14.79
C MET A 327 5.96 7.60 16.03
N MET A 328 6.33 6.31 16.07
CA MET A 328 7.19 5.77 17.14
C MET A 328 8.56 6.45 17.18
N ALA A 329 9.17 6.72 16.01
CA ALA A 329 10.42 7.48 15.92
C ALA A 329 10.25 8.95 16.37
N ILE A 330 9.17 9.63 15.93
CA ILE A 330 8.83 10.98 16.39
C ILE A 330 8.69 11.02 17.91
N GLN A 331 7.98 10.07 18.52
CA GLN A 331 7.80 10.00 19.98
C GLN A 331 9.12 9.77 20.74
N ASP A 332 10.08 9.09 20.12
CA ASP A 332 11.41 8.89 20.70
C ASP A 332 12.24 10.18 20.65
N TRP A 333 12.27 10.84 19.48
CA TRP A 333 12.97 12.10 19.28
C TRP A 333 12.39 13.27 20.09
N LEU A 334 11.07 13.29 20.33
CA LEU A 334 10.41 14.29 21.18
C LEU A 334 10.88 14.25 22.65
N LYS A 335 11.56 13.18 23.11
CA LYS A 335 12.20 13.11 24.43
C LYS A 335 13.52 13.88 24.49
N ASN A 336 14.22 13.97 23.35
CA ASN A 336 15.58 14.49 23.23
C ASN A 336 15.62 15.91 22.64
N ALA A 337 14.62 16.26 21.82
CA ALA A 337 14.53 17.55 21.16
C ALA A 337 14.43 18.72 22.16
N SER A 338 15.36 19.66 22.06
CA SER A 338 15.37 20.86 22.88
C SER A 338 14.28 21.85 22.46
N PRO A 339 13.82 22.75 23.35
CA PRO A 339 12.85 23.79 22.99
C PRO A 339 13.32 24.64 21.81
N GLY A 340 12.63 24.53 20.68
CA GLY A 340 12.97 25.21 19.43
C GLY A 340 13.77 24.38 18.41
N GLU A 341 13.97 23.08 18.64
CA GLU A 341 14.39 22.10 17.63
C GLU A 341 13.17 21.50 16.92
N SER A 342 13.34 20.98 15.70
CA SER A 342 12.23 20.41 14.92
C SER A 342 12.53 19.08 14.21
N ILE A 343 11.45 18.34 13.95
CA ILE A 343 11.42 17.06 13.26
C ILE A 343 10.73 17.26 11.90
N LEU A 344 11.42 16.93 10.81
CA LEU A 344 10.92 17.13 9.44
C LEU A 344 10.42 15.83 8.80
N VAL A 345 9.11 15.76 8.53
CA VAL A 345 8.47 14.67 7.78
C VAL A 345 8.31 15.08 6.32
N LEU A 346 9.10 14.48 5.42
CA LEU A 346 9.00 14.69 3.97
C LEU A 346 8.10 13.65 3.31
N VAL A 347 7.10 14.14 2.57
CA VAL A 347 6.02 13.34 1.99
C VAL A 347 5.86 13.56 0.48
N PRO A 348 5.25 12.63 -0.28
CA PRO A 348 5.16 12.75 -1.74
C PRO A 348 4.06 13.72 -2.24
N THR A 349 2.99 13.96 -1.47
CA THR A 349 1.85 14.81 -1.88
C THR A 349 1.11 15.40 -0.67
N MET A 350 0.35 16.48 -0.86
CA MET A 350 -0.45 17.14 0.20
C MET A 350 -1.43 16.20 0.93
N ASN A 351 -1.91 15.14 0.28
CA ASN A 351 -2.77 14.14 0.92
C ASN A 351 -2.04 13.37 2.01
N TYR A 352 -0.73 13.15 1.85
CA TYR A 352 0.10 12.56 2.88
C TYR A 352 0.41 13.60 3.96
N GLU A 353 0.53 14.90 3.65
CA GLU A 353 0.62 15.96 4.68
C GLU A 353 -0.61 15.92 5.60
N GLN A 354 -1.82 15.87 5.02
CA GLN A 354 -3.07 15.75 5.77
C GLN A 354 -3.21 14.40 6.51
N GLN A 355 -2.71 13.30 5.94
CA GLN A 355 -2.67 12.00 6.62
C GLN A 355 -1.78 12.10 7.87
N TRP A 356 -0.55 12.61 7.75
CA TRP A 356 0.38 12.73 8.87
C TRP A 356 -0.15 13.68 9.97
N VAL A 357 -0.74 14.83 9.64
CA VAL A 357 -1.39 15.70 10.64
C VAL A 357 -2.50 14.96 11.39
N ARG A 358 -3.38 14.23 10.67
CA ARG A 358 -4.48 13.49 11.31
C ARG A 358 -3.97 12.37 12.21
N GLU A 359 -2.96 11.63 11.78
CA GLU A 359 -2.39 10.53 12.55
C GLU A 359 -1.62 11.06 13.78
N LEU A 360 -0.94 12.21 13.68
CA LEU A 360 -0.20 12.82 14.81
C LEU A 360 -1.09 13.51 15.84
N CYS A 361 -2.13 14.24 15.42
CA CYS A 361 -2.92 15.11 16.32
C CYS A 361 -4.32 14.56 16.68
N TYR A 362 -4.97 13.77 15.82
CA TYR A 362 -6.44 13.59 15.88
C TYR A 362 -6.94 12.12 15.89
N LYS A 363 -6.11 11.16 15.49
CA LYS A 363 -6.48 9.73 15.58
C LYS A 363 -6.28 9.24 17.01
N SER A 364 -7.19 8.40 17.49
CA SER A 364 -7.05 7.63 18.74
C SER A 364 -5.70 6.90 18.88
N VAL A 365 -5.14 6.44 17.75
CA VAL A 365 -3.86 5.72 17.60
C VAL A 365 -2.63 6.64 17.63
N GLY A 366 -2.85 7.95 17.65
CA GLY A 366 -1.84 8.96 17.39
C GLY A 366 -0.87 9.25 18.52
N LEU A 367 -0.10 10.33 18.34
CA LEU A 367 0.72 10.93 19.39
C LEU A 367 -0.03 12.04 20.16
N HIS A 368 -1.26 12.37 19.75
CA HIS A 368 -2.13 13.37 20.38
C HIS A 368 -1.48 14.75 20.57
N LEU A 369 -0.55 15.09 19.68
CA LEU A 369 0.20 16.36 19.72
C LEU A 369 -0.74 17.55 19.54
N SER A 370 -0.45 18.64 20.24
CA SER A 370 -1.15 19.91 20.04
C SER A 370 -1.09 20.33 18.57
N PRO A 371 -2.19 20.79 17.95
CA PRO A 371 -2.17 21.33 16.59
C PRO A 371 -1.19 22.48 16.41
N ASP A 372 -0.84 23.17 17.50
CA ASP A 372 0.13 24.28 17.49
C ASP A 372 1.59 23.81 17.38
N ASP A 373 1.90 22.58 17.83
CA ASP A 373 3.21 21.94 17.72
C ASP A 373 3.45 21.28 16.35
N VAL A 374 2.41 21.14 15.51
CA VAL A 374 2.47 20.42 14.24
C VAL A 374 2.15 21.33 13.06
N PHE A 375 3.17 21.65 12.25
CA PHE A 375 3.01 22.43 11.03
C PHE A 375 2.82 21.53 9.79
N ALA A 376 1.87 21.89 8.92
CA ALA A 376 1.78 21.34 7.56
C ALA A 376 1.49 22.44 6.52
N GLY A 377 2.31 22.51 5.48
CA GLY A 377 2.25 23.54 4.43
C GLY A 377 3.55 23.71 3.66
N THR A 378 3.74 24.86 3.02
CA THR A 378 4.99 25.18 2.32
C THR A 378 6.01 25.86 3.24
N PRO A 379 7.32 25.86 2.89
CA PRO A 379 8.34 26.63 3.58
C PRO A 379 8.02 28.12 3.75
N SER A 380 7.36 28.74 2.77
CA SER A 380 6.97 30.15 2.83
C SER A 380 5.87 30.38 3.88
N ASP A 381 4.85 29.52 3.90
CA ASP A 381 3.78 29.55 4.90
C ASP A 381 4.35 29.36 6.33
N TYR A 382 5.39 28.51 6.47
CA TYR A 382 6.10 28.32 7.74
C TYR A 382 6.83 29.58 8.17
N THR A 383 7.61 30.22 7.29
CA THR A 383 8.36 31.43 7.65
C THR A 383 7.44 32.56 8.12
N THR A 384 6.26 32.72 7.52
CA THR A 384 5.26 33.68 8.00
C THR A 384 4.72 33.30 9.38
N LYS A 385 4.23 32.05 9.58
CA LYS A 385 3.71 31.62 10.90
C LYS A 385 4.77 31.75 11.99
N ARG A 386 6.02 31.37 11.71
CA ARG A 386 7.14 31.41 12.67
C ARG A 386 7.48 32.84 13.13
N ASP A 387 7.37 33.82 12.23
CA ASP A 387 7.64 35.22 12.56
C ASP A 387 6.45 35.88 13.30
N GLU A 388 5.29 35.23 13.33
CA GLU A 388 4.08 35.61 14.09
C GLU A 388 3.97 34.87 15.44
N SER A 389 4.43 33.61 15.53
CA SER A 389 4.34 32.74 16.71
C SER A 389 5.53 32.88 17.66
N LYS A 390 5.29 32.94 18.97
CA LYS A 390 6.37 33.01 19.99
C LYS A 390 7.15 31.70 20.18
N THR A 391 6.57 30.57 19.79
CA THR A 391 7.15 29.22 19.87
C THR A 391 7.05 28.55 18.50
N PRO A 392 8.16 28.02 17.94
CA PRO A 392 8.10 27.28 16.69
C PRO A 392 7.51 25.88 16.91
N PRO A 393 6.76 25.33 15.94
CA PRO A 393 6.21 23.97 16.01
C PRO A 393 7.32 22.91 15.90
N VAL A 394 7.24 21.89 16.76
CA VAL A 394 8.25 20.82 16.89
C VAL A 394 8.20 19.82 15.73
N VAL A 395 7.06 19.63 15.06
CA VAL A 395 6.94 18.73 13.89
C VAL A 395 6.56 19.50 12.64
N LEU A 396 7.37 19.38 11.58
CA LEU A 396 7.18 20.04 10.29
C LEU A 396 6.86 18.99 9.22
N ILE A 397 5.73 19.13 8.52
CA ILE A 397 5.28 18.17 7.51
C ILE A 397 5.20 18.88 6.16
N MET A 398 6.02 18.46 5.19
CA MET A 398 6.15 19.15 3.91
C MET A 398 6.32 18.18 2.73
N THR A 399 5.73 18.50 1.58
CA THR A 399 6.07 17.78 0.35
C THR A 399 7.53 17.98 -0.06
N TYR A 400 8.19 16.92 -0.55
CA TYR A 400 9.52 17.01 -1.20
C TYR A 400 9.60 18.11 -2.26
N ALA A 401 8.51 18.29 -3.02
CA ALA A 401 8.42 19.31 -4.06
C ALA A 401 8.22 20.72 -3.48
N GLY A 402 7.58 20.85 -2.30
CA GLY A 402 7.43 22.12 -1.58
C GLY A 402 8.77 22.63 -1.05
N LEU A 403 9.52 21.79 -0.35
CA LEU A 403 10.86 22.14 0.15
C LEU A 403 11.81 22.51 -1.00
N ALA A 404 11.83 21.70 -2.07
CA ALA A 404 12.65 21.96 -3.26
C ALA A 404 12.30 23.25 -4.05
N GLN A 405 11.17 23.91 -3.77
CA GLN A 405 10.73 25.11 -4.50
C GLN A 405 11.24 26.44 -3.92
N LEU A 406 11.89 26.43 -2.74
CA LEU A 406 12.49 27.60 -2.10
C LEU A 406 13.42 28.43 -3.03
N GLY A 407 14.10 27.77 -3.97
CA GLY A 407 15.15 28.37 -4.79
C GLY A 407 14.76 29.17 -6.03
N SER A 408 13.46 29.28 -6.39
CA SER A 408 13.07 29.77 -7.72
C SER A 408 12.32 31.11 -7.72
N PRO A 409 13.01 32.27 -7.83
CA PRO A 409 12.37 33.59 -7.98
C PRO A 409 11.62 33.78 -9.31
N LYS A 410 11.50 32.74 -10.14
CA LYS A 410 10.68 32.69 -11.37
C LYS A 410 9.76 31.46 -11.44
N GLY A 411 9.46 30.83 -10.30
CA GLY A 411 8.28 29.98 -10.09
C GLY A 411 8.19 28.66 -10.87
N LYS A 412 9.25 28.25 -11.58
CA LYS A 412 9.32 26.95 -12.29
C LYS A 412 10.74 26.39 -12.35
N GLY A 413 11.05 25.49 -11.43
CA GLY A 413 12.08 24.46 -11.60
C GLY A 413 13.52 24.92 -11.39
N GLY A 414 13.90 25.10 -10.12
CA GLY A 414 15.29 25.15 -9.69
C GLY A 414 15.37 24.75 -8.22
N PHE A 415 16.15 23.72 -7.91
CA PHE A 415 16.60 23.43 -6.55
C PHE A 415 17.74 24.41 -6.24
N ASP A 416 17.66 25.10 -5.11
CA ASP A 416 18.75 25.93 -4.57
C ASP A 416 19.09 25.40 -3.18
N GLN A 417 20.26 24.80 -3.08
CA GLN A 417 20.80 24.26 -1.84
C GLN A 417 20.82 25.32 -0.74
N ILE A 418 21.31 26.53 -1.03
CA ILE A 418 21.49 27.60 -0.04
C ILE A 418 20.15 28.02 0.58
N SER A 419 19.08 28.09 -0.21
CA SER A 419 17.75 28.43 0.31
C SER A 419 17.10 27.30 1.12
N VAL A 420 17.40 26.03 0.81
CA VAL A 420 16.95 24.87 1.61
C VAL A 420 17.74 24.78 2.92
N GLU A 421 19.07 24.90 2.88
CA GLU A 421 19.96 24.94 4.05
C GLU A 421 19.54 26.02 5.04
N ARG A 422 19.31 27.26 4.56
CA ARG A 422 18.83 28.37 5.39
C ARG A 422 17.45 28.12 6.00
N PHE A 423 16.57 27.38 5.31
CA PHE A 423 15.28 27.00 5.85
C PHE A 423 15.44 25.97 6.98
N LEU A 424 16.26 24.93 6.77
CA LEU A 424 16.50 23.86 7.74
C LEU A 424 17.25 24.38 8.99
N GLN A 425 18.24 25.27 8.82
CA GLN A 425 18.86 26.04 9.92
C GLN A 425 17.84 26.97 10.60
N GLY A 426 17.03 27.70 9.83
CA GLY A 426 16.00 28.62 10.34
C GLY A 426 14.79 27.95 10.98
N SER A 427 14.69 26.63 10.89
CA SER A 427 13.74 25.76 11.60
C SER A 427 14.42 24.84 12.62
N ASN A 428 15.77 24.87 12.71
CA ASN A 428 16.57 24.07 13.63
C ASN A 428 16.21 22.56 13.55
N THR A 429 16.12 22.05 12.31
CA THR A 429 15.72 20.66 12.04
C THR A 429 16.81 19.68 12.50
N ARG A 430 16.48 18.80 13.45
CA ARG A 430 17.38 17.75 13.97
C ARG A 430 17.12 16.36 13.43
N TYR A 431 15.85 16.03 13.18
CA TYR A 431 15.46 14.67 12.81
C TYR A 431 14.59 14.66 11.55
N VAL A 432 14.72 13.62 10.73
CA VAL A 432 14.13 13.58 9.37
C VAL A 432 13.46 12.23 9.08
N ILE A 433 12.24 12.26 8.54
CA ILE A 433 11.51 11.10 8.00
C ILE A 433 11.29 11.25 6.50
N LEU A 434 11.69 10.24 5.73
CA LEU A 434 11.50 10.16 4.28
C LEU A 434 10.38 9.15 3.94
N ASP A 435 9.14 9.63 3.78
CA ASP A 435 7.98 8.78 3.48
C ASP A 435 7.82 8.48 1.98
N GLU A 436 7.55 7.23 1.65
CA GLU A 436 7.54 6.67 0.30
C GLU A 436 8.82 6.98 -0.49
N VAL A 437 10.00 6.93 0.13
CA VAL A 437 11.28 7.43 -0.44
C VAL A 437 11.67 6.79 -1.79
N HIS A 438 11.06 5.67 -2.21
CA HIS A 438 11.16 5.18 -3.61
C HIS A 438 10.72 6.19 -4.67
N LYS A 439 9.93 7.23 -4.32
CA LYS A 439 9.58 8.34 -5.22
C LYS A 439 10.78 9.23 -5.54
N VAL A 440 11.74 9.31 -4.63
CA VAL A 440 12.99 10.08 -4.76
C VAL A 440 13.91 9.39 -5.77
N VAL A 441 14.35 8.16 -5.48
CA VAL A 441 15.26 7.37 -6.32
C VAL A 441 14.68 6.93 -7.67
N GLN A 442 13.42 7.24 -7.97
CA GLN A 442 12.85 7.02 -9.30
C GLN A 442 13.53 7.91 -10.36
N ASP A 443 13.96 9.11 -9.97
CA ASP A 443 14.56 10.14 -10.82
C ASP A 443 15.74 10.79 -10.07
N MET A 444 16.93 10.19 -10.18
CA MET A 444 18.15 10.59 -9.43
C MET A 444 18.67 11.98 -9.80
N ASP A 445 18.27 12.49 -10.97
CA ASP A 445 18.54 13.86 -11.46
C ASP A 445 17.44 14.85 -11.02
N GLY A 446 16.37 14.36 -10.38
CA GLY A 446 15.22 15.14 -9.97
C GLY A 446 15.45 15.96 -8.70
N VAL A 447 14.72 17.07 -8.56
CA VAL A 447 14.86 18.00 -7.43
C VAL A 447 14.59 17.36 -6.06
N SER A 448 13.79 16.30 -5.99
CA SER A 448 13.58 15.54 -4.75
C SER A 448 14.79 14.68 -4.36
N ALA A 449 15.56 14.18 -5.33
CA ALA A 449 16.82 13.48 -5.07
C ALA A 449 17.93 14.46 -4.64
N ALA A 450 17.90 15.71 -5.12
CA ALA A 450 18.76 16.76 -4.60
C ALA A 450 18.45 17.12 -3.14
N VAL A 451 17.16 17.21 -2.76
CA VAL A 451 16.75 17.36 -1.34
C VAL A 451 17.24 16.19 -0.49
N ALA A 452 17.09 14.95 -0.96
CA ALA A 452 17.50 13.78 -0.18
C ALA A 452 19.03 13.69 -0.01
N ARG A 453 19.82 14.02 -1.04
CA ARG A 453 21.29 14.10 -0.92
C ARG A 453 21.72 15.10 0.14
N LEU A 454 21.19 16.32 0.09
CA LEU A 454 21.49 17.36 1.09
C LEU A 454 21.19 16.90 2.54
N LEU A 455 20.11 16.15 2.74
CA LEU A 455 19.73 15.66 4.06
C LEU A 455 20.59 14.49 4.56
N VAL A 456 21.25 13.75 3.65
CA VAL A 456 22.27 12.74 4.01
C VAL A 456 23.64 13.39 4.19
N GLU A 457 24.00 14.39 3.37
CA GLU A 457 25.19 15.24 3.60
C GLU A 457 25.15 15.88 5.00
N TRP A 458 23.97 16.34 5.44
CA TRP A 458 23.72 16.87 6.80
C TRP A 458 23.68 15.81 7.90
N LEU A 459 23.50 14.53 7.57
CA LEU A 459 23.63 13.42 8.52
C LEU A 459 25.12 13.05 8.67
N GLU A 460 25.86 12.98 7.56
CA GLU A 460 27.31 12.71 7.54
C GLU A 460 28.14 13.79 8.26
N ASP A 461 27.69 15.06 8.25
CA ASP A 461 28.34 16.17 8.98
C ASP A 461 27.81 16.40 10.41
N GLY A 462 26.75 15.69 10.82
CA GLY A 462 26.14 15.78 12.15
C GLY A 462 25.25 17.01 12.39
N THR A 463 24.86 17.76 11.36
CA THR A 463 23.85 18.83 11.47
C THR A 463 22.46 18.26 11.78
N VAL A 464 22.13 17.12 11.15
CA VAL A 464 20.99 16.25 11.43
C VAL A 464 21.46 15.11 12.32
N GLU A 465 20.76 14.88 13.43
CA GLU A 465 21.07 13.83 14.41
C GLU A 465 20.46 12.47 14.04
N GLY A 466 19.43 12.44 13.20
CA GLY A 466 18.84 11.19 12.72
C GLY A 466 17.96 11.34 11.48
N LEU A 467 18.06 10.39 10.56
CA LEU A 467 17.30 10.34 9.31
C LEU A 467 16.86 8.90 9.03
N ILE A 468 15.56 8.67 8.88
CA ILE A 468 15.01 7.35 8.54
C ILE A 468 14.14 7.37 7.28
N GLY A 469 14.13 6.26 6.55
CA GLY A 469 13.36 6.09 5.32
C GLY A 469 12.34 4.96 5.37
N PHE A 470 11.19 5.17 4.73
CA PHE A 470 10.16 4.14 4.55
C PHE A 470 9.74 4.00 3.09
N SER A 471 9.42 2.78 2.66
CA SER A 471 8.94 2.53 1.30
C SER A 471 8.07 1.28 1.19
N GLY A 472 7.11 1.29 0.26
CA GLY A 472 6.41 0.09 -0.18
C GLY A 472 7.14 -0.75 -1.24
N THR A 473 8.32 -0.33 -1.75
CA THR A 473 9.07 -1.03 -2.82
C THR A 473 10.60 -0.82 -2.76
N ALA A 474 11.27 -0.76 -1.60
CA ALA A 474 12.68 -0.34 -1.55
C ALA A 474 13.68 -1.32 -2.22
N LYS A 475 13.52 -2.64 -2.07
CA LYS A 475 14.37 -3.68 -2.65
C LYS A 475 14.50 -3.58 -4.17
N ALA A 476 13.51 -3.02 -4.85
CA ALA A 476 13.52 -2.76 -6.29
C ALA A 476 14.45 -1.60 -6.71
N PHE A 477 14.97 -0.82 -5.76
CA PHE A 477 15.86 0.33 -5.98
C PHE A 477 17.07 0.34 -5.03
N ARG A 478 17.43 -0.79 -4.40
CA ARG A 478 18.51 -0.89 -3.38
C ARG A 478 19.80 -0.16 -3.80
N GLU A 479 20.32 -0.47 -4.98
CA GLU A 479 21.53 0.17 -5.56
C GLU A 479 21.44 1.70 -5.57
N ARG A 480 20.25 2.27 -5.79
CA ARG A 480 20.02 3.72 -5.83
C ARG A 480 19.84 4.36 -4.46
N PHE A 481 19.54 3.58 -3.43
CA PHE A 481 19.55 4.06 -2.05
C PHE A 481 20.99 4.04 -1.51
N GLU A 482 21.77 3.02 -1.86
CA GLU A 482 23.22 2.98 -1.65
C GLU A 482 23.92 4.17 -2.35
N GLU A 483 23.52 4.53 -3.59
CA GLU A 483 23.93 5.78 -4.28
C GLU A 483 23.47 7.09 -3.60
N LEU A 484 22.58 7.05 -2.60
CA LEU A 484 22.17 8.20 -1.78
C LEU A 484 22.74 8.18 -0.35
N GLY A 485 23.50 7.15 0.04
CA GLY A 485 23.91 6.96 1.44
C GLY A 485 22.80 6.44 2.38
N LEU A 486 21.78 5.76 1.84
CA LEU A 486 20.68 5.17 2.62
C LEU A 486 20.75 3.63 2.57
N GLU A 487 20.90 2.98 3.72
CA GLU A 487 21.04 1.52 3.81
C GLU A 487 19.66 0.83 3.88
N LEU A 488 19.38 -0.14 3.00
CA LEU A 488 18.13 -0.95 3.07
C LEU A 488 18.29 -2.09 4.08
N VAL A 489 18.05 -1.76 5.35
CA VAL A 489 18.34 -2.58 6.54
C VAL A 489 17.32 -3.70 6.78
N TYR A 490 16.03 -3.45 6.49
CA TYR A 490 14.96 -4.43 6.76
C TYR A 490 13.90 -4.45 5.67
N ILE A 491 13.35 -5.65 5.44
CA ILE A 491 12.27 -5.92 4.48
C ILE A 491 11.27 -6.80 5.21
N VAL A 492 10.10 -6.23 5.55
CA VAL A 492 9.05 -6.96 6.28
C VAL A 492 8.55 -8.14 5.43
N PRO A 493 8.62 -9.39 5.92
CA PRO A 493 8.25 -10.59 5.15
C PRO A 493 6.75 -10.57 4.80
N PRO A 494 6.37 -10.57 3.50
CA PRO A 494 4.95 -10.51 3.13
C PRO A 494 4.15 -11.78 3.44
N VAL A 495 4.83 -12.93 3.61
CA VAL A 495 4.19 -14.22 3.88
C VAL A 495 3.53 -14.19 5.26
N ASP A 496 4.29 -13.84 6.29
CA ASP A 496 3.86 -13.71 7.68
C ASP A 496 2.70 -12.72 7.80
N LEU A 497 2.81 -11.55 7.14
CA LEU A 497 1.73 -10.55 7.14
C LEU A 497 0.41 -11.09 6.60
N ILE A 498 0.44 -12.06 5.68
CA ILE A 498 -0.73 -12.63 5.04
C ILE A 498 -1.24 -13.85 5.82
N ALA A 499 -0.37 -14.71 6.30
CA ALA A 499 -0.75 -15.88 7.11
C ALA A 499 -1.36 -15.46 8.47
N TYR A 500 -0.76 -14.48 9.16
CA TYR A 500 -1.32 -13.88 10.38
C TYR A 500 -2.44 -12.85 10.11
N GLY A 501 -2.80 -12.64 8.84
CA GLY A 501 -3.97 -11.88 8.41
C GLY A 501 -3.89 -10.36 8.53
N PHE A 502 -2.73 -9.78 8.86
CA PHE A 502 -2.51 -8.33 8.86
C PHE A 502 -2.64 -7.68 7.47
N VAL A 503 -2.51 -8.49 6.42
CA VAL A 503 -2.70 -8.19 5.00
C VAL A 503 -3.61 -9.28 4.43
N ALA A 504 -4.65 -8.92 3.67
CA ALA A 504 -5.56 -9.88 3.07
C ALA A 504 -4.86 -10.75 2.00
N PRO A 505 -5.07 -12.08 2.00
CA PRO A 505 -4.58 -12.98 0.97
C PRO A 505 -4.96 -12.52 -0.45
N PHE A 506 -4.05 -12.73 -1.40
CA PHE A 506 -4.27 -12.39 -2.81
C PHE A 506 -3.68 -13.43 -3.76
N GLY A 507 -4.19 -13.45 -4.99
CA GLY A 507 -3.66 -14.23 -6.11
C GLY A 507 -3.67 -13.43 -7.41
N GLU A 508 -2.64 -13.59 -8.24
CA GLU A 508 -2.46 -12.85 -9.50
C GLU A 508 -2.71 -13.71 -10.75
N PHE A 509 -3.29 -13.10 -11.80
CA PHE A 509 -3.56 -13.74 -13.09
C PHE A 509 -3.13 -12.86 -14.25
N GLY A 510 -2.35 -13.40 -15.20
CA GLY A 510 -2.16 -12.79 -16.50
C GLY A 510 -3.27 -13.23 -17.48
N VAL A 511 -4.11 -12.31 -17.94
CA VAL A 511 -5.21 -12.62 -18.88
C VAL A 511 -5.02 -11.95 -20.24
N PRO A 512 -5.02 -12.69 -21.36
CA PRO A 512 -4.92 -12.12 -22.69
C PRO A 512 -6.20 -11.39 -23.09
N PHE A 513 -6.06 -10.23 -23.74
CA PHE A 513 -7.17 -9.61 -24.48
C PHE A 513 -6.86 -9.49 -25.98
N THR A 514 -7.92 -9.73 -26.76
CA THR A 514 -7.95 -9.80 -28.23
C THR A 514 -8.97 -8.81 -28.79
N TYR A 515 -9.37 -9.00 -30.04
CA TYR A 515 -10.59 -8.40 -30.61
C TYR A 515 -11.83 -9.21 -30.20
N SER A 516 -12.97 -8.53 -30.07
CA SER A 516 -14.28 -9.22 -29.98
C SER A 516 -14.54 -10.04 -31.25
N ASP A 517 -15.46 -11.01 -31.20
CA ASP A 517 -15.82 -11.81 -32.37
C ASP A 517 -16.26 -10.89 -33.55
N ARG A 518 -17.12 -9.90 -33.27
CA ARG A 518 -17.56 -8.85 -34.22
C ARG A 518 -16.41 -7.98 -34.75
N GLU A 519 -15.39 -7.71 -33.95
CA GLU A 519 -14.19 -6.99 -34.38
C GLU A 519 -13.30 -7.84 -35.28
N GLN A 520 -13.25 -9.17 -35.08
CA GLN A 520 -12.59 -10.10 -35.99
C GLN A 520 -13.34 -10.16 -37.33
N ASP A 521 -14.67 -10.23 -37.31
CA ASP A 521 -15.50 -10.16 -38.53
C ASP A 521 -15.24 -8.89 -39.35
N ILE A 522 -15.27 -7.72 -38.71
CA ILE A 522 -14.99 -6.44 -39.38
C ILE A 522 -13.58 -6.46 -39.99
N ARG A 523 -12.56 -6.97 -39.29
CA ARG A 523 -11.20 -7.07 -39.85
C ARG A 523 -11.12 -8.06 -41.01
N SER A 524 -11.82 -9.18 -40.95
CA SER A 524 -11.91 -10.17 -42.03
C SER A 524 -12.54 -9.55 -43.28
N LEU A 525 -13.68 -8.87 -43.12
CA LEU A 525 -14.39 -8.16 -44.18
C LEU A 525 -13.56 -7.03 -44.79
N LEU A 526 -12.88 -6.22 -43.97
CA LEU A 526 -11.98 -5.17 -44.47
C LEU A 526 -10.71 -5.72 -45.11
N SER A 527 -10.24 -6.91 -44.72
CA SER A 527 -9.15 -7.62 -45.40
C SER A 527 -9.60 -8.15 -46.76
N ARG A 528 -10.80 -8.73 -46.85
CA ARG A 528 -11.44 -9.13 -48.12
C ARG A 528 -11.63 -7.92 -49.04
N TYR A 529 -12.16 -6.80 -48.55
CA TYR A 529 -12.25 -5.54 -49.30
C TYR A 529 -10.87 -5.09 -49.80
N LYS A 530 -9.85 -5.09 -48.94
CA LYS A 530 -8.48 -4.71 -49.28
C LYS A 530 -7.86 -5.60 -50.37
N SER A 531 -8.25 -6.87 -50.45
CA SER A 531 -7.85 -7.77 -51.55
C SER A 531 -8.55 -7.38 -52.85
N LEU A 532 -9.89 -7.29 -52.84
CA LEU A 532 -10.69 -6.87 -54.00
C LEU A 532 -10.27 -5.51 -54.55
N LEU A 533 -9.81 -4.60 -53.68
CA LEU A 533 -9.31 -3.28 -54.03
C LEU A 533 -7.97 -3.34 -54.79
N ARG A 534 -7.12 -4.35 -54.55
CA ARG A 534 -5.95 -4.62 -55.40
C ARG A 534 -6.39 -5.14 -56.77
N ASP A 535 -7.33 -6.08 -56.79
CA ASP A 535 -7.87 -6.65 -58.03
C ASP A 535 -8.48 -5.54 -58.91
N TYR A 536 -9.15 -4.55 -58.30
CA TYR A 536 -9.69 -3.37 -58.98
C TYR A 536 -8.61 -2.39 -59.48
N ILE A 537 -7.58 -2.09 -58.68
CA ILE A 537 -6.43 -1.27 -59.12
C ILE A 537 -5.72 -1.94 -60.31
N ASN A 538 -5.54 -3.26 -60.26
CA ASN A 538 -4.94 -4.03 -61.34
C ASN A 538 -5.84 -4.05 -62.60
N LEU A 539 -7.17 -4.14 -62.43
CA LEU A 539 -8.13 -4.07 -63.54
C LEU A 539 -8.14 -2.69 -64.21
N LEU A 540 -7.94 -1.60 -63.46
CA LEU A 540 -7.72 -0.25 -64.00
C LEU A 540 -6.35 -0.10 -64.66
N GLY A 541 -5.28 -0.59 -64.02
CA GLY A 541 -3.90 -0.49 -64.50
C GLY A 541 -3.23 0.84 -64.11
N SER A 542 -1.96 0.74 -63.74
CA SER A 542 -1.19 1.86 -63.15
C SER A 542 -1.01 3.03 -64.12
N ASP A 543 -0.66 2.75 -65.38
CA ASP A 543 -0.33 3.79 -66.36
C ASP A 543 -1.55 4.58 -66.81
N PHE A 544 -2.70 3.90 -66.99
CA PHE A 544 -3.98 4.54 -67.28
C PHE A 544 -4.36 5.58 -66.20
N LEU A 545 -4.27 5.18 -64.93
CA LEU A 545 -4.54 6.07 -63.80
C LEU A 545 -3.52 7.22 -63.71
N ARG A 546 -2.23 6.95 -63.94
CA ARG A 546 -1.19 8.00 -63.97
C ARG A 546 -1.41 9.00 -65.11
N THR A 547 -1.87 8.55 -66.29
CA THR A 547 -2.19 9.40 -67.44
C THR A 547 -3.41 10.29 -67.19
N ILE A 548 -4.56 9.74 -66.78
CA ILE A 548 -5.73 10.59 -66.45
C ILE A 548 -5.42 11.53 -65.28
N PHE A 549 -4.65 11.09 -64.29
CA PHE A 549 -4.13 11.98 -63.26
C PHE A 549 -3.24 13.09 -63.85
N ALA A 550 -2.39 12.79 -64.83
CA ALA A 550 -1.55 13.77 -65.53
C ALA A 550 -2.36 14.85 -66.27
N ASP A 551 -3.57 14.55 -66.75
CA ASP A 551 -4.48 15.46 -67.45
C ASP A 551 -5.24 16.47 -66.55
N ILE A 552 -5.13 16.37 -65.22
CA ILE A 552 -5.78 17.30 -64.28
C ILE A 552 -4.89 18.54 -64.07
N PRO A 553 -5.39 19.79 -64.21
CA PRO A 553 -4.61 21.00 -63.89
C PRO A 553 -3.99 20.96 -62.49
N PHE A 554 -2.72 21.36 -62.35
CA PHE A 554 -1.99 21.21 -61.06
C PHE A 554 -2.63 22.02 -59.92
N LYS A 555 -3.22 23.20 -60.21
CA LYS A 555 -4.01 23.98 -59.24
C LYS A 555 -5.18 23.15 -58.69
N GLN A 556 -5.98 22.55 -59.58
CA GLN A 556 -7.13 21.72 -59.21
C GLN A 556 -6.71 20.49 -58.36
N ARG A 557 -5.58 19.85 -58.69
CA ARG A 557 -5.02 18.76 -57.86
C ARG A 557 -4.63 19.22 -56.46
N MET A 558 -4.01 20.40 -56.34
CA MET A 558 -3.66 20.97 -55.03
C MET A 558 -4.91 21.23 -54.20
N THR A 559 -5.95 21.85 -54.78
CA THR A 559 -7.23 22.10 -54.10
C THR A 559 -7.90 20.81 -53.64
N ILE A 560 -8.05 19.82 -54.53
CA ILE A 560 -8.70 18.54 -54.15
C ILE A 560 -7.86 17.80 -53.09
N ALA A 561 -6.52 17.80 -53.18
CA ALA A 561 -5.67 17.15 -52.20
C ALA A 561 -5.66 17.85 -50.82
N GLN A 562 -5.64 19.18 -50.79
CA GLN A 562 -5.47 19.98 -49.58
C GLN A 562 -6.81 20.28 -48.89
N ASP A 563 -7.79 20.75 -49.66
CA ASP A 563 -8.99 21.41 -49.14
C ASP A 563 -10.20 20.46 -49.09
N ILE A 564 -10.20 19.42 -49.94
CA ILE A 564 -11.28 18.42 -50.02
C ILE A 564 -10.86 17.10 -49.34
N LEU A 565 -9.71 16.52 -49.70
CA LEU A 565 -9.22 15.25 -49.15
C LEU A 565 -8.35 15.40 -47.88
N ASP A 566 -8.19 16.62 -47.37
CA ASP A 566 -7.44 17.00 -46.16
C ASP A 566 -6.05 16.33 -46.01
N MET A 567 -5.35 16.09 -47.12
CA MET A 567 -4.14 15.27 -47.13
C MET A 567 -3.05 15.88 -46.25
N TYR A 568 -2.51 15.06 -45.34
CA TYR A 568 -1.41 15.42 -44.43
C TYR A 568 -1.68 16.61 -43.48
N SER A 569 -2.94 16.89 -43.12
CA SER A 569 -3.33 18.05 -42.29
C SER A 569 -2.73 18.14 -40.88
N TYR A 570 -2.06 17.08 -40.41
CA TYR A 570 -1.27 17.05 -39.18
C TYR A 570 0.19 17.53 -39.35
N ARG A 571 0.65 17.84 -40.57
CA ARG A 571 2.03 18.26 -40.87
C ARG A 571 2.15 19.79 -40.93
N LYS A 572 3.18 20.35 -40.28
CA LYS A 572 3.54 21.77 -40.44
C LYS A 572 3.96 22.11 -41.87
N ASP A 573 4.50 21.14 -42.63
CA ASP A 573 4.92 21.26 -44.03
C ASP A 573 3.90 20.68 -45.03
N GLN A 574 2.60 20.63 -44.65
CA GLN A 574 1.52 20.01 -45.44
C GLN A 574 1.58 20.35 -46.95
N LYS A 575 1.70 21.64 -47.30
CA LYS A 575 1.68 22.11 -48.70
C LYS A 575 2.80 21.51 -49.54
N ASP A 576 4.00 21.40 -48.98
CA ASP A 576 5.17 20.85 -49.69
C ASP A 576 5.19 19.32 -49.68
N ALA A 577 4.67 18.69 -48.62
CA ALA A 577 4.40 17.25 -48.61
C ALA A 577 3.38 16.86 -49.71
N ILE A 578 2.29 17.61 -49.88
CA ILE A 578 1.32 17.43 -50.98
C ILE A 578 2.01 17.66 -52.33
N ARG A 579 2.68 18.81 -52.55
CA ARG A 579 3.37 19.11 -53.83
C ARG A 579 4.33 17.99 -54.24
N SER A 580 5.12 17.48 -53.30
CA SER A 580 6.06 16.36 -53.52
C SER A 580 5.33 15.06 -53.88
N ARG A 581 4.26 14.71 -53.15
CA ARG A 581 3.44 13.52 -53.44
C ARG A 581 2.74 13.59 -54.80
N LEU A 582 2.13 14.73 -55.15
CA LEU A 582 1.48 14.94 -56.45
C LEU A 582 2.49 14.89 -57.62
N ARG A 583 3.74 15.34 -57.41
CA ARG A 583 4.83 15.19 -58.39
C ARG A 583 5.25 13.73 -58.53
N SER A 584 5.45 12.99 -57.44
CA SER A 584 5.81 11.56 -57.51
C SER A 584 4.70 10.70 -58.12
N TRP A 585 3.43 11.06 -57.99
CA TRP A 585 2.35 10.34 -58.66
C TRP A 585 2.35 10.47 -60.20
N LYS A 586 3.11 11.39 -60.81
CA LYS A 586 3.31 11.43 -62.27
C LYS A 586 4.31 10.40 -62.83
N LYS A 587 5.16 9.76 -62.00
CA LYS A 587 6.22 8.84 -62.47
C LYS A 587 6.46 7.68 -61.48
N GLY A 588 6.80 6.49 -61.99
CA GLY A 588 7.16 5.32 -61.18
C GLY A 588 6.31 4.08 -61.49
N GLY A 589 6.64 2.95 -60.84
CA GLY A 589 6.02 1.65 -61.09
C GLY A 589 4.58 1.48 -60.56
N GLU A 590 4.22 0.25 -60.23
CA GLU A 590 2.86 -0.15 -59.86
C GLU A 590 2.23 0.72 -58.74
N LEU A 591 0.94 1.04 -58.89
CA LEU A 591 0.16 1.74 -57.88
C LEU A 591 -0.30 0.75 -56.80
N GLY A 592 -0.06 1.09 -55.53
CA GLY A 592 -0.49 0.29 -54.39
C GLY A 592 -1.69 0.88 -53.66
N LEU A 593 -1.95 0.32 -52.47
CA LEU A 593 -3.01 0.79 -51.57
C LEU A 593 -2.65 2.09 -50.82
N ASN A 594 -1.44 2.63 -51.02
CA ASN A 594 -1.01 3.94 -50.50
C ASN A 594 -1.31 5.07 -51.49
N GLU A 595 -1.84 4.72 -52.66
CA GLU A 595 -2.11 5.59 -53.81
C GLU A 595 -3.62 5.82 -54.01
N LEU A 596 -4.50 5.32 -53.13
CA LEU A 596 -5.96 5.41 -53.28
C LEU A 596 -6.50 6.84 -53.43
N SER A 597 -5.84 7.82 -52.80
CA SER A 597 -6.17 9.25 -52.96
C SER A 597 -5.94 9.76 -54.39
N LEU A 598 -5.06 9.12 -55.19
CA LEU A 598 -4.91 9.39 -56.62
C LEU A 598 -6.22 9.06 -57.36
N ILE A 599 -6.79 7.88 -57.10
CA ILE A 599 -8.06 7.44 -57.69
C ILE A 599 -9.18 8.38 -57.25
N SER A 600 -9.27 8.66 -55.94
CA SER A 600 -10.28 9.59 -55.39
C SER A 600 -10.19 11.00 -56.01
N MET A 601 -8.98 11.52 -56.23
CA MET A 601 -8.78 12.79 -56.95
C MET A 601 -9.23 12.73 -58.41
N ILE A 602 -9.01 11.63 -59.14
CA ILE A 602 -9.52 11.50 -60.51
C ILE A 602 -11.05 11.51 -60.51
N GLN A 603 -11.67 10.71 -59.63
CA GLN A 603 -13.12 10.57 -59.54
C GLN A 603 -13.78 11.93 -59.26
N ILE A 604 -13.22 12.71 -58.33
CA ILE A 604 -13.65 14.08 -58.04
C ILE A 604 -13.38 15.03 -59.22
N ALA A 605 -12.14 15.10 -59.71
CA ALA A 605 -11.72 16.09 -60.72
C ALA A 605 -12.34 15.92 -62.11
N LYS A 606 -12.93 14.76 -62.40
CA LYS A 606 -13.53 14.41 -63.70
C LYS A 606 -15.00 13.96 -63.59
N ASN A 607 -15.61 14.03 -62.40
CA ASN A 607 -16.95 13.52 -62.09
C ASN A 607 -17.19 12.06 -62.58
N MET A 608 -16.22 11.16 -62.29
CA MET A 608 -16.21 9.78 -62.79
C MET A 608 -16.44 8.76 -61.68
N SER A 609 -17.50 7.96 -61.80
CA SER A 609 -17.70 6.74 -61.00
C SER A 609 -16.70 5.63 -61.37
N ASP A 610 -16.66 4.54 -60.58
CA ASP A 610 -15.81 3.39 -60.89
C ASP A 610 -16.15 2.74 -62.25
N GLU A 611 -17.45 2.64 -62.57
CA GLU A 611 -17.87 2.17 -63.89
C GLU A 611 -17.49 3.16 -65.01
N ALA A 612 -17.59 4.48 -64.77
CA ALA A 612 -17.15 5.48 -65.73
C ALA A 612 -15.63 5.41 -65.99
N LEU A 613 -14.81 5.15 -64.96
CA LEU A 613 -13.37 4.90 -65.10
C LEU A 613 -13.08 3.65 -65.95
N ILE A 614 -13.78 2.54 -65.71
CA ILE A 614 -13.64 1.31 -66.50
C ILE A 614 -14.09 1.52 -67.95
N ARG A 615 -15.22 2.21 -68.17
CA ARG A 615 -15.68 2.60 -69.52
C ARG A 615 -14.66 3.51 -70.22
N ARG A 616 -14.01 4.43 -69.49
CA ARG A 616 -12.98 5.34 -70.02
C ARG A 616 -11.65 4.65 -70.31
N LYS A 617 -11.28 3.61 -69.56
CA LYS A 617 -10.12 2.75 -69.87
C LYS A 617 -10.27 2.12 -71.24
N LEU A 618 -11.44 1.55 -71.49
CA LEU A 618 -11.74 0.74 -72.67
C LEU A 618 -11.92 1.55 -73.98
N VAL A 619 -11.52 2.83 -74.01
CA VAL A 619 -11.63 3.69 -75.20
C VAL A 619 -10.45 3.41 -76.14
N GLY A 620 -10.69 2.55 -77.13
CA GLY A 620 -9.71 2.14 -78.15
C GLY A 620 -9.51 0.62 -78.25
N ASP A 621 -9.90 -0.13 -77.21
CA ASP A 621 -9.72 -1.58 -77.15
C ASP A 621 -10.66 -2.36 -78.09
N LEU A 622 -10.31 -3.60 -78.42
CA LEU A 622 -11.17 -4.56 -79.13
C LEU A 622 -12.40 -4.93 -78.28
N GLU A 623 -13.57 -5.14 -78.89
CA GLU A 623 -14.81 -5.45 -78.14
C GLU A 623 -14.72 -6.69 -77.25
N GLU A 624 -13.95 -7.71 -77.65
CA GLU A 624 -13.70 -8.90 -76.82
C GLU A 624 -13.01 -8.53 -75.49
N VAL A 625 -11.99 -7.64 -75.55
CA VAL A 625 -11.29 -7.10 -74.38
C VAL A 625 -12.23 -6.22 -73.55
N LYS A 626 -13.06 -5.40 -74.20
CA LYS A 626 -14.09 -4.59 -73.52
C LYS A 626 -15.07 -5.50 -72.75
N GLN A 627 -15.50 -6.60 -73.34
CA GLN A 627 -16.47 -7.52 -72.77
C GLN A 627 -15.90 -8.29 -71.57
N ASP A 628 -14.68 -8.83 -71.68
CA ASP A 628 -14.00 -9.50 -70.57
C ASP A 628 -13.76 -8.55 -69.38
N VAL A 629 -13.23 -7.34 -69.63
CA VAL A 629 -13.01 -6.35 -68.56
C VAL A 629 -14.32 -5.92 -67.89
N ARG A 630 -15.41 -5.74 -68.65
CA ARG A 630 -16.75 -5.49 -68.09
C ARG A 630 -17.24 -6.65 -67.21
N ILE A 631 -17.08 -7.90 -67.66
CA ILE A 631 -17.46 -9.10 -66.88
C ILE A 631 -16.62 -9.21 -65.59
N ARG A 632 -15.31 -8.95 -65.67
CA ARG A 632 -14.42 -8.91 -64.49
C ARG A 632 -14.83 -7.80 -63.51
N PHE A 633 -15.13 -6.60 -64.01
CA PHE A 633 -15.60 -5.50 -63.17
C PHE A 633 -16.93 -5.81 -62.49
N GLY A 634 -17.93 -6.34 -63.22
CA GLY A 634 -19.21 -6.76 -62.64
C GLY A 634 -19.05 -7.81 -61.55
N ARG A 635 -18.17 -8.81 -61.76
CA ARG A 635 -17.81 -9.81 -60.74
C ARG A 635 -17.13 -9.20 -59.51
N LEU A 636 -16.30 -8.15 -59.66
CA LEU A 636 -15.73 -7.42 -58.53
C LEU A 636 -16.78 -6.59 -57.80
N LEU A 637 -17.65 -5.88 -58.52
CA LEU A 637 -18.70 -5.03 -57.94
C LEU A 637 -19.70 -5.83 -57.10
N ILE A 638 -20.08 -7.04 -57.56
CA ILE A 638 -20.85 -8.00 -56.75
C ILE A 638 -20.09 -8.34 -55.47
N LYS A 639 -18.81 -8.76 -55.56
CA LYS A 639 -18.00 -9.11 -54.39
C LYS A 639 -17.78 -7.96 -53.41
N PHE A 640 -17.74 -6.70 -53.87
CA PHE A 640 -17.73 -5.52 -53.00
C PHE A 640 -19.08 -5.30 -52.32
N ASN A 641 -20.20 -5.48 -53.04
CA ASN A 641 -21.54 -5.39 -52.46
C ASN A 641 -21.82 -6.51 -51.45
N ASP A 642 -21.32 -7.73 -51.65
CA ASP A 642 -21.33 -8.79 -50.61
C ASP A 642 -20.69 -8.29 -49.30
N VAL A 643 -19.54 -7.63 -49.41
CA VAL A 643 -18.79 -7.11 -48.26
C VAL A 643 -19.50 -5.91 -47.63
N ARG A 644 -20.12 -5.02 -48.43
CA ARG A 644 -20.98 -3.94 -47.90
C ARG A 644 -22.18 -4.50 -47.14
N ALA A 645 -22.89 -5.47 -47.70
CA ALA A 645 -24.02 -6.13 -47.05
C ALA A 645 -23.60 -6.86 -45.76
N SER A 646 -22.46 -7.54 -45.78
CA SER A 646 -21.89 -8.18 -44.58
C SER A 646 -21.51 -7.14 -43.51
N LEU A 647 -20.90 -6.02 -43.90
CA LEU A 647 -20.54 -4.93 -42.99
C LEU A 647 -21.79 -4.26 -42.38
N LEU A 648 -22.89 -4.14 -43.12
CA LEU A 648 -24.17 -3.64 -42.59
C LEU A 648 -24.73 -4.52 -41.45
N GLY A 649 -24.33 -5.79 -41.35
CA GLY A 649 -24.71 -6.69 -40.25
C GLY A 649 -23.86 -6.54 -38.98
N VAL A 650 -22.66 -5.95 -39.05
CA VAL A 650 -21.69 -5.89 -37.94
C VAL A 650 -21.27 -4.48 -37.52
N VAL A 651 -21.47 -3.48 -38.39
CA VAL A 651 -21.25 -2.06 -38.11
C VAL A 651 -22.47 -1.48 -37.37
N ARG A 652 -22.23 -0.63 -36.36
CA ARG A 652 -23.27 -0.10 -35.47
C ARG A 652 -23.38 1.43 -35.44
N ASN A 653 -22.36 2.16 -35.90
CA ASN A 653 -22.39 3.63 -35.91
C ASN A 653 -23.30 4.13 -37.03
N SER A 654 -24.21 5.04 -36.70
CA SER A 654 -25.27 5.58 -37.58
C SER A 654 -24.72 6.19 -38.87
N SER A 655 -23.69 7.04 -38.77
CA SER A 655 -23.01 7.66 -39.91
C SER A 655 -22.37 6.62 -40.82
N MET A 656 -21.62 5.65 -40.28
CA MET A 656 -21.02 4.59 -41.09
C MET A 656 -22.07 3.71 -41.78
N LEU A 657 -23.22 3.47 -41.13
CA LEU A 657 -24.35 2.75 -41.73
C LEU A 657 -25.02 3.55 -42.86
N SER A 658 -25.11 4.88 -42.79
CA SER A 658 -25.64 5.68 -43.91
C SER A 658 -24.69 5.62 -45.12
N LYS A 659 -23.38 5.79 -44.92
CA LYS A 659 -22.36 5.64 -45.98
C LYS A 659 -22.43 4.25 -46.64
N LEU A 660 -22.51 3.19 -45.83
CA LEU A 660 -22.63 1.81 -46.34
C LEU A 660 -23.93 1.57 -47.13
N ARG A 661 -25.02 2.29 -46.83
CA ARG A 661 -26.32 2.18 -47.52
C ARG A 661 -26.47 3.05 -48.78
N MET A 662 -25.46 3.87 -49.15
CA MET A 662 -25.62 4.78 -50.29
C MET A 662 -25.88 4.06 -51.61
N ASN A 663 -26.86 4.58 -52.35
CA ASN A 663 -27.27 4.11 -53.67
C ASN A 663 -26.22 4.48 -54.74
N GLY A 664 -26.25 3.78 -55.88
CA GLY A 664 -25.34 4.08 -57.00
C GLY A 664 -23.86 3.72 -56.77
N PHE A 665 -23.55 2.94 -55.73
CA PHE A 665 -22.16 2.55 -55.42
C PHE A 665 -21.45 1.89 -56.61
N GLY A 666 -20.30 2.44 -56.99
CA GLY A 666 -19.53 2.05 -58.16
C GLY A 666 -20.06 2.55 -59.50
N GLN A 667 -21.26 3.12 -59.54
CA GLN A 667 -22.00 3.46 -60.78
C GLN A 667 -22.18 4.96 -60.97
N HIS A 668 -22.36 5.71 -59.88
CA HIS A 668 -22.58 7.16 -59.87
C HIS A 668 -21.67 7.84 -58.83
N ILE A 669 -21.34 9.10 -59.07
CA ILE A 669 -20.71 10.04 -58.14
C ILE A 669 -21.30 11.42 -58.47
N ASP A 670 -21.52 12.25 -57.46
CA ASP A 670 -21.88 13.66 -57.62
C ASP A 670 -20.75 14.53 -57.06
N ALA A 671 -19.67 14.65 -57.83
CA ALA A 671 -18.54 15.50 -57.49
C ALA A 671 -18.70 16.93 -58.04
N GLU A 672 -19.51 17.10 -59.09
CA GLU A 672 -19.65 18.35 -59.83
C GLU A 672 -20.51 19.36 -59.06
N SER A 673 -21.71 18.99 -58.61
CA SER A 673 -22.55 19.88 -57.78
C SER A 673 -21.89 20.20 -56.42
N PHE A 674 -21.07 19.27 -55.91
CA PHE A 674 -20.23 19.53 -54.74
C PHE A 674 -19.09 20.52 -55.01
N LEU A 675 -18.37 20.39 -56.12
CA LEU A 675 -17.29 21.33 -56.47
C LEU A 675 -17.81 22.76 -56.73
N GLU A 676 -19.06 22.91 -57.14
CA GLU A 676 -19.74 24.22 -57.26
C GLU A 676 -20.11 24.83 -55.89
N THR A 677 -20.26 24.02 -54.83
CA THR A 677 -20.84 24.45 -53.55
C THR A 677 -19.91 24.33 -52.33
N TYR A 678 -18.76 23.66 -52.44
CA TYR A 678 -17.90 23.35 -51.28
C TYR A 678 -17.36 24.60 -50.55
N GLU A 679 -17.14 25.71 -51.25
CA GLU A 679 -16.65 26.98 -50.66
C GLU A 679 -17.72 27.69 -49.80
N ALA A 680 -19.00 27.34 -49.97
CA ALA A 680 -20.11 27.86 -49.17
C ALA A 680 -20.37 27.05 -47.89
N ILE A 681 -19.63 25.96 -47.63
CA ILE A 681 -19.85 25.11 -46.45
C ILE A 681 -19.18 25.75 -45.22
N PRO A 682 -19.95 26.13 -44.18
CA PRO A 682 -19.46 27.04 -43.14
C PRO A 682 -18.48 26.41 -42.13
N THR A 683 -18.35 25.07 -42.09
CA THR A 683 -17.45 24.40 -41.13
C THR A 683 -16.70 23.23 -41.76
N LYS A 684 -15.43 23.05 -41.34
CA LYS A 684 -14.61 21.90 -41.77
C LYS A 684 -15.22 20.54 -41.37
N LYS A 685 -15.98 20.47 -40.27
CA LYS A 685 -16.70 19.25 -39.85
C LYS A 685 -17.79 18.87 -40.85
N GLU A 686 -18.53 19.85 -41.35
CA GLU A 686 -19.58 19.63 -42.34
C GLU A 686 -19.03 19.35 -43.74
N LEU A 687 -17.98 20.06 -44.14
CA LEU A 687 -17.23 19.80 -45.38
C LEU A 687 -16.74 18.35 -45.42
N GLY A 688 -16.09 17.88 -44.35
CA GLY A 688 -15.67 16.48 -44.21
C GLY A 688 -16.82 15.48 -44.30
N ARG A 689 -17.97 15.77 -43.66
CA ARG A 689 -19.17 14.90 -43.75
C ARG A 689 -19.66 14.75 -45.20
N ARG A 690 -19.70 15.84 -45.96
CA ARG A 690 -20.11 15.86 -47.39
C ARG A 690 -19.10 15.15 -48.29
N VAL A 691 -17.80 15.35 -48.07
CA VAL A 691 -16.74 14.60 -48.78
C VAL A 691 -16.88 13.10 -48.53
N ASP A 692 -17.15 12.68 -47.29
CA ASP A 692 -17.43 11.28 -46.98
C ASP A 692 -18.72 10.75 -47.64
N ASP A 693 -19.73 11.58 -47.94
CA ASP A 693 -20.93 11.12 -48.68
C ASP A 693 -20.55 10.77 -50.13
N ILE A 694 -19.86 11.68 -50.80
CA ILE A 694 -19.44 11.52 -52.20
C ILE A 694 -18.48 10.35 -52.33
N LEU A 695 -17.48 10.25 -51.45
CA LEU A 695 -16.51 9.16 -51.46
C LEU A 695 -17.13 7.80 -51.09
N ALA A 696 -18.21 7.75 -50.31
CA ALA A 696 -18.90 6.49 -49.99
C ALA A 696 -19.58 5.84 -51.21
N THR A 697 -19.82 6.61 -52.28
CA THR A 697 -20.32 6.07 -53.56
C THR A 697 -19.24 5.36 -54.39
N THR A 698 -17.94 5.50 -54.09
CA THR A 698 -16.86 4.87 -54.89
C THR A 698 -16.11 3.78 -54.15
N ILE A 699 -15.59 2.80 -54.90
CA ILE A 699 -14.85 1.64 -54.38
C ILE A 699 -13.60 2.08 -53.61
N ALA A 700 -12.87 3.09 -54.12
CA ALA A 700 -11.67 3.63 -53.49
C ALA A 700 -11.99 4.59 -52.33
N GLY A 701 -13.01 5.43 -52.47
CA GLY A 701 -13.44 6.37 -51.44
C GLY A 701 -13.99 5.68 -50.21
N LEU A 702 -14.91 4.72 -50.38
CA LEU A 702 -15.52 3.96 -49.30
C LEU A 702 -14.48 3.20 -48.46
N TYR A 703 -13.38 2.71 -49.06
CA TYR A 703 -12.30 2.09 -48.28
C TYR A 703 -11.56 3.08 -47.37
N ASN A 704 -11.36 4.33 -47.81
CA ASN A 704 -10.73 5.36 -46.97
C ASN A 704 -11.60 5.68 -45.76
N ILE A 705 -12.93 5.75 -45.94
CA ILE A 705 -13.91 5.94 -44.85
C ILE A 705 -13.92 4.71 -43.93
N LEU A 706 -14.07 3.50 -44.49
CA LEU A 706 -14.10 2.25 -43.74
C LEU A 706 -12.81 1.96 -42.97
N ARG A 707 -11.65 2.47 -43.43
CA ARG A 707 -10.38 2.38 -42.70
C ARG A 707 -10.46 3.01 -41.30
N SER A 708 -11.35 3.97 -41.06
CA SER A 708 -11.59 4.53 -39.72
C SER A 708 -12.02 3.47 -38.69
N LEU A 709 -12.68 2.38 -39.12
CA LEU A 709 -13.10 1.27 -38.24
C LEU A 709 -11.90 0.59 -37.56
N TYR A 710 -10.73 0.51 -38.21
CA TYR A 710 -9.50 -0.02 -37.60
C TYR A 710 -9.00 0.82 -36.41
N TYR A 711 -9.34 2.11 -36.36
CA TYR A 711 -8.92 3.05 -35.31
C TYR A 711 -9.97 3.22 -34.21
N ARG A 712 -11.20 2.72 -34.40
CA ARG A 712 -12.29 2.71 -33.40
C ARG A 712 -12.39 1.38 -32.63
N MET A 713 -11.38 0.51 -32.73
CA MET A 713 -11.38 -0.82 -32.11
C MET A 713 -10.95 -0.79 -30.64
N GLY A 714 -11.59 -1.62 -29.82
CA GLY A 714 -11.40 -1.75 -28.38
C GLY A 714 -12.46 -2.61 -27.67
N GLU A 715 -13.51 -3.06 -28.37
CA GLU A 715 -14.62 -3.84 -27.81
C GLU A 715 -14.11 -5.15 -27.17
N GLY A 716 -13.17 -5.85 -27.80
CA GLY A 716 -12.58 -7.08 -27.25
C GLY A 716 -11.93 -6.92 -25.87
N ARG A 717 -11.35 -5.74 -25.57
CA ARG A 717 -10.82 -5.43 -24.24
C ARG A 717 -11.93 -5.24 -23.20
N VAL A 718 -13.00 -4.54 -23.57
CA VAL A 718 -14.15 -4.33 -22.67
C VAL A 718 -14.88 -5.65 -22.41
N GLN A 719 -15.07 -6.45 -23.46
CA GLN A 719 -15.64 -7.79 -23.36
C GLN A 719 -14.76 -8.74 -22.54
N ALA A 720 -13.42 -8.64 -22.62
CA ALA A 720 -12.53 -9.42 -21.75
C ALA A 720 -12.70 -9.06 -20.26
N ILE A 721 -12.77 -7.76 -19.92
CA ILE A 721 -13.05 -7.28 -18.55
C ILE A 721 -14.42 -7.80 -18.07
N SER A 722 -15.47 -7.64 -18.89
CA SER A 722 -16.80 -8.18 -18.60
C SER A 722 -16.80 -9.71 -18.46
N SER A 723 -15.92 -10.41 -19.19
CA SER A 723 -15.77 -11.87 -19.13
C SER A 723 -15.10 -12.35 -17.85
N ILE A 724 -14.10 -11.62 -17.34
CA ILE A 724 -13.50 -11.85 -16.01
C ILE A 724 -14.58 -11.71 -14.93
N ILE A 725 -15.26 -10.55 -14.88
CA ILE A 725 -16.23 -10.27 -13.82
C ILE A 725 -17.44 -11.25 -13.89
N LYS A 726 -17.86 -11.68 -15.08
CA LYS A 726 -18.88 -12.73 -15.26
C LYS A 726 -18.38 -14.17 -15.06
N ALA A 727 -17.09 -14.37 -14.81
CA ALA A 727 -16.54 -15.62 -14.31
C ALA A 727 -16.45 -15.58 -12.78
N GLU A 728 -15.90 -14.51 -12.21
CA GLU A 728 -15.84 -14.28 -10.76
C GLU A 728 -17.23 -14.28 -10.11
N ARG A 729 -18.26 -13.73 -10.77
CA ARG A 729 -19.67 -13.83 -10.32
C ARG A 729 -20.28 -15.25 -10.36
N LYS A 730 -19.47 -16.28 -10.59
CA LYS A 730 -19.84 -17.69 -10.37
C LYS A 730 -19.19 -18.31 -9.14
N THR A 731 -18.23 -17.65 -8.51
CA THR A 731 -17.50 -18.11 -7.32
C THR A 731 -17.61 -17.15 -6.14
N ARG A 732 -17.68 -15.83 -6.39
CA ARG A 732 -17.81 -14.79 -5.35
C ARG A 732 -18.96 -13.81 -5.64
N ASN A 733 -19.55 -13.23 -4.57
CA ASN A 733 -20.60 -12.23 -4.70
C ASN A 733 -20.01 -10.87 -5.12
N LEU A 734 -20.27 -10.43 -6.36
CA LEU A 734 -19.91 -9.10 -6.86
C LEU A 734 -21.16 -8.31 -7.27
N SER A 735 -21.19 -7.03 -6.90
CA SER A 735 -22.35 -6.14 -6.98
C SER A 735 -22.05 -4.85 -7.75
N ASN A 736 -21.17 -4.01 -7.20
CA ASN A 736 -20.86 -2.67 -7.72
C ASN A 736 -19.42 -2.62 -8.24
N VAL A 737 -19.19 -1.80 -9.27
CA VAL A 737 -17.92 -1.79 -10.02
C VAL A 737 -17.49 -0.35 -10.30
N ILE A 738 -16.27 0.03 -9.92
CA ILE A 738 -15.70 1.35 -10.24
C ILE A 738 -14.62 1.26 -11.31
N VAL A 739 -14.63 2.22 -12.24
CA VAL A 739 -13.74 2.26 -13.41
C VAL A 739 -12.97 3.58 -13.45
N PHE A 740 -11.65 3.51 -13.30
CA PHE A 740 -10.77 4.68 -13.22
C PHE A 740 -10.03 4.98 -14.53
N GLY A 741 -9.98 6.27 -14.90
CA GLY A 741 -8.85 6.79 -15.67
C GLY A 741 -9.11 7.97 -16.61
N ARG A 742 -8.03 8.46 -17.24
CA ARG A 742 -7.99 9.44 -18.34
C ARG A 742 -8.52 8.83 -19.65
N GLY A 743 -9.74 8.31 -19.63
CA GLY A 743 -10.46 7.92 -20.83
C GLY A 743 -10.83 9.13 -21.70
N LYS A 744 -11.29 8.87 -22.92
CA LYS A 744 -12.24 9.82 -23.52
C LYS A 744 -13.49 9.87 -22.65
N THR A 745 -14.12 11.04 -22.58
CA THR A 745 -15.53 11.18 -22.21
C THR A 745 -16.40 10.39 -23.21
N LEU A 746 -17.70 10.29 -22.93
CA LEU A 746 -18.65 9.94 -23.98
C LEU A 746 -18.62 11.02 -25.09
N ASP A 747 -18.78 10.60 -26.35
CA ASP A 747 -18.94 11.50 -27.49
C ASP A 747 -20.44 11.84 -27.59
N TRP A 748 -20.81 13.12 -27.44
CA TRP A 748 -22.19 13.61 -27.35
C TRP A 748 -22.72 14.13 -28.69
N GLU A 749 -23.92 13.69 -29.11
CA GLU A 749 -24.71 14.36 -30.16
C GLU A 749 -26.07 14.80 -29.56
N GLY A 750 -26.05 15.95 -28.87
CA GLY A 750 -27.17 16.42 -28.04
C GLY A 750 -27.25 15.66 -26.71
N ASP A 751 -28.47 15.47 -26.18
CA ASP A 751 -28.76 14.72 -24.94
C ASP A 751 -28.38 13.22 -24.99
N ILE A 752 -27.91 12.74 -26.15
CA ILE A 752 -27.63 11.34 -26.44
C ILE A 752 -26.12 11.15 -26.61
N ALA A 753 -25.57 10.26 -25.79
CA ALA A 753 -24.19 9.78 -25.88
C ALA A 753 -24.09 8.56 -26.79
N GLU A 754 -23.14 8.56 -27.76
CA GLU A 754 -22.78 7.34 -28.49
C GLU A 754 -21.97 6.38 -27.58
N PRO A 755 -22.19 5.05 -27.68
CA PRO A 755 -21.41 4.06 -26.94
C PRO A 755 -20.01 3.90 -27.54
N GLY A 756 -19.04 4.67 -27.03
CA GLY A 756 -17.64 4.55 -27.44
C GLY A 756 -17.00 3.23 -26.98
N TYR A 757 -16.31 2.50 -27.86
CA TYR A 757 -15.76 1.15 -27.56
C TYR A 757 -14.36 1.16 -26.93
N SER A 758 -13.93 2.26 -26.29
CA SER A 758 -12.55 2.39 -25.78
C SER A 758 -12.43 3.23 -24.51
N GLY A 759 -11.60 2.79 -23.57
CA GLY A 759 -11.36 3.51 -22.31
C GLY A 759 -12.51 3.37 -21.29
N VAL A 760 -12.52 4.24 -20.28
CA VAL A 760 -13.47 4.23 -19.16
C VAL A 760 -14.93 4.28 -19.63
N ALA A 761 -15.26 5.24 -20.50
CA ALA A 761 -16.59 5.38 -21.07
C ALA A 761 -17.08 4.12 -21.80
N GLY A 762 -16.19 3.35 -22.42
CA GLY A 762 -16.53 2.07 -23.07
C GLY A 762 -16.83 0.94 -22.11
N ILE A 763 -16.15 0.91 -20.96
CA ILE A 763 -16.43 -0.07 -19.90
C ILE A 763 -17.78 0.26 -19.24
N PHE A 764 -17.98 1.54 -18.87
CA PHE A 764 -19.25 2.00 -18.29
C PHE A 764 -20.45 1.74 -19.23
N SER A 765 -20.34 2.13 -20.50
CA SER A 765 -21.44 1.97 -21.47
C SER A 765 -21.80 0.52 -21.78
N GLN A 766 -20.85 -0.42 -21.69
CA GLN A 766 -21.21 -1.84 -21.69
C GLN A 766 -21.89 -2.25 -20.37
N MET A 767 -21.29 -1.92 -19.22
CA MET A 767 -21.75 -2.45 -17.93
C MET A 767 -23.12 -1.91 -17.49
N ILE A 768 -23.48 -0.67 -17.81
CA ILE A 768 -24.80 -0.08 -17.46
C ILE A 768 -25.98 -0.70 -18.24
N VAL A 769 -25.68 -1.51 -19.25
CA VAL A 769 -26.65 -2.30 -20.03
C VAL A 769 -26.87 -3.69 -19.41
N GLU A 770 -25.92 -4.19 -18.62
CA GLU A 770 -25.96 -5.51 -18.00
C GLU A 770 -26.81 -5.50 -16.72
N ARG A 771 -27.52 -6.61 -16.44
CA ARG A 771 -28.40 -6.70 -15.26
C ARG A 771 -27.59 -7.02 -14.00
N GLY A 772 -27.96 -6.40 -12.88
CA GLY A 772 -27.36 -6.69 -11.58
C GLY A 772 -25.95 -6.12 -11.39
N PHE A 773 -25.62 -5.01 -12.05
CA PHE A 773 -24.42 -4.21 -11.78
C PHE A 773 -24.82 -2.74 -11.57
N SER A 774 -24.16 -2.07 -10.63
CA SER A 774 -24.14 -0.60 -10.53
C SER A 774 -22.74 -0.10 -10.89
N PRO A 775 -22.45 0.15 -12.18
CA PRO A 775 -21.13 0.63 -12.58
C PRO A 775 -20.99 2.13 -12.31
N MET A 776 -19.88 2.51 -11.69
CA MET A 776 -19.40 3.88 -11.57
C MET A 776 -18.19 4.08 -12.48
N ALA A 777 -18.10 5.21 -13.16
CA ALA A 777 -16.91 5.57 -13.94
C ALA A 777 -16.38 6.93 -13.48
N VAL A 778 -15.12 6.99 -13.06
CA VAL A 778 -14.45 8.20 -12.60
C VAL A 778 -13.38 8.60 -13.61
N LEU A 779 -13.62 9.70 -14.29
CA LEU A 779 -12.70 10.35 -15.22
C LEU A 779 -12.12 11.62 -14.56
N SER A 780 -11.08 12.20 -15.14
CA SER A 780 -10.48 13.44 -14.62
C SER A 780 -11.35 14.70 -14.79
N SER A 781 -12.50 14.59 -15.45
CA SER A 781 -13.44 15.69 -15.75
C SER A 781 -14.89 15.40 -15.37
N GLU A 782 -15.30 14.12 -15.31
CA GLU A 782 -16.69 13.72 -15.11
C GLU A 782 -16.74 12.40 -14.31
N ILE A 783 -17.81 12.21 -13.52
CA ILE A 783 -18.21 10.90 -12.97
C ILE A 783 -19.52 10.49 -13.62
N TYR A 784 -19.61 9.23 -14.07
CA TYR A 784 -20.84 8.64 -14.60
C TYR A 784 -21.42 7.63 -13.60
N LEU A 785 -22.73 7.73 -13.33
CA LEU A 785 -23.47 6.93 -12.35
C LEU A 785 -24.73 6.30 -12.99
N PRO A 786 -25.22 5.15 -12.50
CA PRO A 786 -26.37 4.48 -13.09
C PRO A 786 -27.69 5.13 -12.65
N PHE A 787 -28.65 5.23 -13.58
CA PHE A 787 -29.97 5.80 -13.30
C PHE A 787 -30.90 4.81 -12.58
N SER A 788 -31.43 5.24 -11.43
CA SER A 788 -32.42 4.53 -10.61
C SER A 788 -33.43 5.54 -10.05
N LYS A 789 -34.73 5.29 -10.25
CA LYS A 789 -35.82 6.14 -9.71
C LYS A 789 -36.17 5.85 -8.24
N LYS A 790 -35.85 4.66 -7.74
CA LYS A 790 -36.17 4.26 -6.35
C LYS A 790 -35.06 4.64 -5.38
N GLU A 791 -33.82 4.49 -5.83
CA GLU A 791 -32.60 4.72 -5.05
C GLU A 791 -31.58 5.44 -5.93
N PRO A 792 -31.69 6.76 -6.09
CA PRO A 792 -30.73 7.53 -6.87
C PRO A 792 -29.39 7.60 -6.14
N ILE A 793 -28.40 6.87 -6.65
CA ILE A 793 -27.02 6.84 -6.11
C ILE A 793 -26.41 8.24 -5.92
N PRO A 794 -26.62 9.26 -6.78
CA PRO A 794 -26.16 10.61 -6.50
C PRO A 794 -26.64 11.16 -5.15
N LEU A 795 -27.92 10.96 -4.79
CA LEU A 795 -28.45 11.44 -3.51
C LEU A 795 -27.92 10.63 -2.32
N LYS A 796 -27.66 9.32 -2.47
CA LYS A 796 -26.94 8.55 -1.44
C LYS A 796 -25.54 9.13 -1.19
N ILE A 797 -24.78 9.42 -2.25
CA ILE A 797 -23.45 10.04 -2.14
C ILE A 797 -23.55 11.46 -1.51
N ALA A 798 -24.54 12.26 -1.90
CA ALA A 798 -24.76 13.58 -1.29
C ALA A 798 -25.12 13.50 0.20
N SER A 799 -25.86 12.46 0.61
CA SER A 799 -26.18 12.18 2.01
C SER A 799 -24.93 11.74 2.78
N PHE A 800 -24.14 10.81 2.22
CA PHE A 800 -22.88 10.33 2.79
C PHE A 800 -21.86 11.45 3.04
N ILE A 801 -21.75 12.41 2.10
CA ILE A 801 -20.86 13.56 2.30
C ILE A 801 -21.37 14.46 3.44
N ARG A 802 -22.68 14.67 3.58
CA ARG A 802 -23.26 15.52 4.64
C ARG A 802 -23.20 14.85 6.02
N HIS A 803 -23.56 13.57 6.11
CA HIS A 803 -23.65 12.86 7.38
C HIS A 803 -22.28 12.35 7.84
N ASP A 804 -21.66 11.48 7.06
CA ASP A 804 -20.49 10.71 7.51
C ASP A 804 -19.19 11.51 7.35
N ILE A 805 -19.02 12.25 6.25
CA ILE A 805 -17.82 13.10 6.06
C ILE A 805 -17.94 14.41 6.84
N MET A 806 -19.01 15.18 6.66
CA MET A 806 -19.14 16.49 7.30
C MET A 806 -19.61 16.39 8.75
N GLY A 807 -20.66 15.59 9.03
CA GLY A 807 -21.28 15.45 10.34
C GLY A 807 -20.59 14.48 11.32
N ILE A 808 -19.66 13.64 10.86
CA ILE A 808 -18.84 12.78 11.73
C ILE A 808 -17.35 13.10 11.51
N GLU A 809 -16.75 12.72 10.38
CA GLU A 809 -15.29 12.78 10.20
C GLU A 809 -14.71 14.20 10.40
N LEU A 810 -15.28 15.22 9.73
CA LEU A 810 -14.81 16.60 9.86
C LEU A 810 -15.23 17.23 11.19
N ARG A 811 -16.46 16.98 11.66
CA ARG A 811 -16.95 17.44 12.96
C ARG A 811 -16.01 16.99 14.09
N ASP A 812 -15.69 15.70 14.14
CA ASP A 812 -14.83 15.12 15.18
C ASP A 812 -13.38 15.62 15.03
N THR A 813 -12.91 15.83 13.80
CA THR A 813 -11.61 16.50 13.53
C THR A 813 -11.58 17.94 14.05
N LEU A 814 -12.68 18.69 13.93
CA LEU A 814 -12.78 20.05 14.48
C LEU A 814 -12.80 20.03 16.01
N PHE A 815 -13.55 19.10 16.63
CA PHE A 815 -13.54 18.98 18.10
C PHE A 815 -12.12 18.74 18.63
N GLY A 816 -11.40 17.77 18.05
CA GLY A 816 -9.99 17.53 18.38
C GLY A 816 -9.08 18.72 18.12
N LEU A 817 -9.24 19.42 16.99
CA LEU A 817 -8.50 20.66 16.68
C LEU A 817 -8.69 21.75 17.74
N LEU A 818 -9.89 21.85 18.32
CA LEU A 818 -10.18 22.79 19.41
C LEU A 818 -9.58 22.30 20.74
N THR A 819 -9.87 21.07 21.17
CA THR A 819 -9.59 20.60 22.54
C THR A 819 -8.23 19.94 22.75
N GLN A 820 -7.52 19.50 21.70
CA GLN A 820 -6.33 18.67 21.87
C GLN A 820 -5.17 19.45 22.50
N GLY A 821 -4.56 18.88 23.54
CA GLY A 821 -3.52 19.54 24.33
C GLY A 821 -4.02 20.64 25.28
N ILE A 822 -5.33 20.76 25.51
CA ILE A 822 -5.91 21.68 26.51
C ILE A 822 -6.36 20.89 27.74
N LYS A 823 -6.06 21.40 28.94
CA LYS A 823 -6.40 20.74 30.21
C LYS A 823 -7.90 20.88 30.54
N LEU A 824 -8.66 19.86 30.17
CA LEU A 824 -10.11 19.75 30.43
C LEU A 824 -10.44 18.50 31.24
N SER A 825 -11.32 18.65 32.23
CA SER A 825 -11.91 17.51 32.95
C SER A 825 -12.93 16.77 32.08
N GLN A 826 -13.20 15.49 32.37
CA GLN A 826 -14.17 14.68 31.63
C GLN A 826 -15.58 15.29 31.60
N GLU A 827 -16.01 15.98 32.66
CA GLU A 827 -17.31 16.67 32.70
C GLU A 827 -17.33 17.90 31.78
N GLN A 828 -16.26 18.70 31.75
CA GLN A 828 -16.12 19.82 30.82
C GLN A 828 -16.05 19.35 29.36
N ILE A 829 -15.31 18.27 29.08
CA ILE A 829 -15.25 17.65 27.73
C ILE A 829 -16.65 17.21 27.31
N GLN A 830 -17.40 16.50 28.16
CA GLN A 830 -18.74 16.02 27.83
C GLN A 830 -19.74 17.17 27.63
N SER A 831 -19.72 18.20 28.48
CA SER A 831 -20.57 19.38 28.33
C SER A 831 -20.28 20.13 27.04
N PHE A 832 -19.01 20.46 26.77
CA PHE A 832 -18.63 21.15 25.53
C PHE A 832 -18.92 20.31 24.30
N ARG A 833 -18.74 18.99 24.39
CA ARG A 833 -19.03 18.04 23.31
C ARG A 833 -20.51 18.00 22.95
N GLN A 834 -21.41 18.10 23.92
CA GLN A 834 -22.85 18.15 23.66
C GLN A 834 -23.21 19.44 22.91
N ASP A 835 -22.88 20.61 23.46
CA ASP A 835 -23.14 21.92 22.82
C ASP A 835 -22.58 21.98 21.39
N PHE A 836 -21.39 21.41 21.20
CA PHE A 836 -20.71 21.34 19.91
C PHE A 836 -21.37 20.39 18.91
N ASP A 837 -21.73 19.17 19.32
CA ASP A 837 -22.40 18.21 18.44
C ASP A 837 -23.81 18.69 18.08
N GLU A 838 -24.54 19.36 18.98
CA GLU A 838 -25.83 20.00 18.70
C GLU A 838 -25.67 21.16 17.70
N THR A 839 -24.76 22.12 17.96
CA THR A 839 -24.49 23.26 17.05
C THR A 839 -24.10 22.80 15.65
N MET A 840 -23.21 21.81 15.55
CA MET A 840 -22.76 21.26 14.27
C MET A 840 -23.86 20.46 13.55
N HIS A 841 -24.72 19.75 14.29
CA HIS A 841 -25.86 19.03 13.70
C HIS A 841 -26.89 19.99 13.11
N ASP A 842 -27.25 21.05 13.84
CA ASP A 842 -28.21 22.05 13.37
C ASP A 842 -27.67 22.82 12.16
N TYR A 843 -26.39 23.23 12.17
CA TYR A 843 -25.80 23.90 11.01
C TYR A 843 -25.79 23.00 9.76
N ILE A 844 -25.36 21.73 9.88
CA ILE A 844 -25.32 20.79 8.74
C ILE A 844 -26.72 20.43 8.24
N THR A 845 -27.71 20.30 9.13
CA THR A 845 -29.09 19.96 8.78
C THR A 845 -29.79 21.11 8.05
N ASN A 846 -29.49 22.35 8.42
CA ASN A 846 -29.99 23.56 7.75
C ASN A 846 -29.11 24.01 6.56
N LEU A 847 -28.04 23.28 6.22
CA LEU A 847 -27.11 23.65 5.15
C LEU A 847 -27.68 23.40 3.75
N ASP A 848 -28.36 24.43 3.27
CA ASP A 848 -28.93 24.55 1.94
C ASP A 848 -27.87 24.46 0.81
N VAL A 849 -28.29 24.39 -0.45
CA VAL A 849 -27.37 24.17 -1.59
C VAL A 849 -26.24 25.22 -1.64
N VAL A 850 -25.00 24.75 -1.49
CA VAL A 850 -23.81 25.61 -1.39
C VAL A 850 -23.26 25.91 -2.77
N GLY A 851 -23.27 27.19 -3.16
CA GLY A 851 -22.69 27.67 -4.43
C GLY A 851 -21.28 28.30 -4.31
N ALA A 852 -20.89 28.72 -3.10
CA ALA A 852 -19.60 29.32 -2.77
C ALA A 852 -19.27 29.12 -1.28
N TRP A 853 -18.03 29.37 -0.86
CA TRP A 853 -17.63 29.42 0.56
C TRP A 853 -18.32 30.60 1.25
N ARG A 854 -18.90 30.37 2.44
CA ARG A 854 -19.62 31.36 3.25
C ARG A 854 -18.99 31.50 4.66
N PRO A 855 -17.80 32.10 4.81
CA PRO A 855 -17.11 32.14 6.12
C PRO A 855 -17.92 32.91 7.18
N VAL A 856 -18.52 34.05 6.82
CA VAL A 856 -19.36 34.88 7.71
C VAL A 856 -20.64 34.16 8.18
N GLU A 857 -21.12 33.18 7.42
CA GLU A 857 -22.24 32.33 7.85
C GLU A 857 -21.78 31.33 8.91
N PHE A 858 -20.62 30.69 8.69
CA PHE A 858 -20.04 29.74 9.65
C PHE A 858 -19.62 30.43 10.96
N ASP A 859 -19.05 31.62 10.88
CA ASP A 859 -18.76 32.46 12.06
C ASP A 859 -20.02 32.71 12.88
N LYS A 860 -21.08 33.22 12.24
CA LYS A 860 -22.33 33.56 12.91
C LYS A 860 -23.09 32.36 13.49
N GLU A 861 -23.23 31.28 12.72
CA GLU A 861 -24.07 30.14 13.09
C GLU A 861 -23.31 29.00 13.80
N VAL A 862 -21.97 29.01 13.83
CA VAL A 862 -21.15 27.99 14.52
C VAL A 862 -20.13 28.59 15.48
N LEU A 863 -19.23 29.49 15.04
CA LEU A 863 -18.15 29.98 15.92
C LEU A 863 -18.69 30.82 17.09
N LEU A 864 -19.60 31.77 16.84
CA LEU A 864 -20.18 32.60 17.91
C LEU A 864 -21.00 31.79 18.95
N PRO A 865 -21.80 30.77 18.59
CA PRO A 865 -22.38 29.83 19.56
C PRO A 865 -21.34 29.04 20.37
N LEU A 866 -20.30 28.49 19.72
CA LEU A 866 -19.25 27.76 20.42
C LEU A 866 -18.46 28.66 21.40
N GLN A 867 -18.12 29.88 20.99
CA GLN A 867 -17.52 30.88 21.86
C GLN A 867 -18.43 31.29 23.04
N GLN A 868 -19.76 31.19 22.91
CA GLN A 868 -20.68 31.40 24.05
C GLN A 868 -20.68 30.20 25.00
N SER A 869 -20.64 28.98 24.46
CA SER A 869 -20.51 27.75 25.26
C SER A 869 -19.21 27.75 26.06
N VAL A 870 -18.08 28.11 25.44
CA VAL A 870 -16.78 28.25 26.12
C VAL A 870 -16.80 29.29 27.25
N LYS A 871 -17.57 30.38 27.13
CA LYS A 871 -17.75 31.37 28.22
C LYS A 871 -18.53 30.82 29.42
N GLY A 872 -19.25 29.72 29.26
CA GLY A 872 -19.90 28.98 30.35
C GLY A 872 -18.99 27.97 31.06
N LEU A 873 -17.81 27.66 30.51
CA LEU A 873 -16.87 26.67 31.03
C LEU A 873 -15.73 27.36 31.80
N ASP A 874 -15.58 26.99 33.07
CA ASP A 874 -14.52 27.47 33.96
C ASP A 874 -13.21 26.70 33.70
N ILE A 875 -12.37 27.20 32.79
CA ILE A 875 -11.17 26.51 32.27
C ILE A 875 -9.94 27.43 32.42
N GLU A 876 -8.81 26.90 32.90
CA GLU A 876 -7.57 27.69 33.08
C GLU A 876 -6.99 28.24 31.75
N GLU A 877 -7.12 27.47 30.67
CA GLU A 877 -6.58 27.74 29.33
C GLU A 877 -7.65 28.32 28.36
N GLN A 878 -8.66 29.03 28.88
CA GLN A 878 -9.81 29.52 28.10
C GLN A 878 -9.42 30.38 26.87
N ASP A 879 -8.38 31.21 26.99
CA ASP A 879 -7.85 32.05 25.89
C ASP A 879 -7.28 31.22 24.73
N THR A 880 -6.72 30.04 25.01
CA THR A 880 -6.25 29.10 23.98
C THR A 880 -7.45 28.55 23.19
N LEU A 881 -8.53 28.19 23.89
CA LEU A 881 -9.75 27.68 23.24
C LEU A 881 -10.48 28.77 22.45
N PHE A 882 -10.45 30.03 22.90
CA PHE A 882 -10.95 31.17 22.12
C PHE A 882 -10.11 31.44 20.86
N SER A 883 -8.79 31.45 20.97
CA SER A 883 -7.93 31.72 19.81
C SER A 883 -7.98 30.62 18.74
N ARG A 884 -8.35 29.38 19.12
CA ARG A 884 -8.67 28.29 18.18
C ARG A 884 -10.07 28.38 17.57
N LEU A 885 -10.98 29.16 18.16
CA LEU A 885 -12.34 29.47 17.69
C LEU A 885 -12.42 30.80 16.90
N ASP A 886 -11.28 31.34 16.46
CA ASP A 886 -11.17 32.56 15.65
C ASP A 886 -10.83 32.20 14.17
N ASP A 887 -11.45 32.87 13.19
CA ASP A 887 -11.30 32.50 11.78
C ASP A 887 -9.89 32.79 11.20
N SER A 888 -9.07 33.55 11.93
CA SER A 888 -7.64 33.72 11.64
C SER A 888 -6.79 32.50 12.04
N TYR A 889 -7.31 31.55 12.82
CA TYR A 889 -6.54 30.38 13.27
C TYR A 889 -6.18 29.46 12.07
N PRO A 890 -4.89 29.27 11.73
CA PRO A 890 -4.51 28.66 10.44
C PRO A 890 -4.97 27.21 10.22
N HIS A 891 -5.27 26.47 11.29
CA HIS A 891 -5.81 25.11 11.19
C HIS A 891 -7.33 25.13 11.00
N LEU A 892 -8.05 26.02 11.69
CA LEU A 892 -9.49 26.23 11.46
C LEU A 892 -9.75 26.73 10.04
N GLU A 893 -8.96 27.67 9.53
CA GLU A 893 -9.09 28.21 8.16
C GLU A 893 -8.90 27.11 7.10
N LYS A 894 -7.90 26.22 7.30
CA LYS A 894 -7.68 25.02 6.47
C LYS A 894 -8.82 23.98 6.59
N TRP A 895 -9.38 23.82 7.78
CA TRP A 895 -10.52 22.93 8.02
C TRP A 895 -11.80 23.47 7.34
N MET A 896 -12.13 24.76 7.53
CA MET A 896 -13.29 25.43 6.93
C MET A 896 -13.24 25.40 5.40
N ARG A 897 -12.06 25.66 4.81
CA ARG A 897 -11.81 25.47 3.37
C ARG A 897 -12.20 24.05 2.91
N SER A 898 -11.83 23.04 3.69
CA SER A 898 -12.12 21.63 3.36
C SER A 898 -13.61 21.31 3.53
N PHE A 899 -14.24 21.75 4.61
CA PHE A 899 -15.67 21.60 4.88
C PHE A 899 -16.54 22.20 3.76
N PHE A 900 -16.31 23.45 3.38
CA PHE A 900 -17.05 24.09 2.29
C PHE A 900 -16.74 23.47 0.92
N ASP A 901 -15.54 22.90 0.71
CA ASP A 901 -15.23 22.14 -0.50
C ASP A 901 -16.03 20.83 -0.58
N TYR A 902 -16.23 20.12 0.54
CA TYR A 902 -17.13 18.96 0.58
C TYR A 902 -18.61 19.36 0.39
N ALA A 903 -19.07 20.47 0.97
CA ALA A 903 -20.43 20.97 0.76
C ALA A 903 -20.71 21.35 -0.72
N LEU A 904 -19.73 21.98 -1.38
CA LEU A 904 -19.75 22.26 -2.83
C LEU A 904 -19.75 20.99 -3.68
N ILE A 905 -19.16 19.89 -3.20
CA ILE A 905 -19.17 18.60 -3.87
C ILE A 905 -20.52 17.90 -3.66
N ALA A 906 -21.04 17.84 -2.43
CA ALA A 906 -22.37 17.28 -2.12
C ALA A 906 -23.50 17.95 -2.92
N SER A 907 -23.37 19.26 -3.16
CA SER A 907 -24.29 20.04 -3.99
C SER A 907 -24.33 19.53 -5.45
N ARG A 908 -23.18 19.14 -6.03
CA ARG A 908 -23.10 18.56 -7.39
C ARG A 908 -23.68 17.14 -7.50
N PHE A 909 -23.70 16.41 -6.39
CA PHE A 909 -24.37 15.11 -6.30
C PHE A 909 -25.87 15.25 -6.00
N SER A 910 -26.29 16.38 -5.42
CA SER A 910 -27.70 16.73 -5.18
C SER A 910 -28.44 17.13 -6.46
N ASP A 911 -27.78 17.83 -7.40
CA ASP A 911 -28.30 18.19 -8.73
C ASP A 911 -27.49 17.53 -9.88
N PRO A 912 -27.72 16.23 -10.15
CA PRO A 912 -26.97 15.48 -11.16
C PRO A 912 -27.56 15.63 -12.58
N ILE A 913 -26.69 15.83 -13.58
CA ILE A 913 -27.13 15.96 -14.98
C ILE A 913 -27.67 14.61 -15.48
N GLU A 914 -28.96 14.55 -15.84
CA GLU A 914 -29.54 13.36 -16.48
C GLU A 914 -29.16 13.26 -17.96
N ALA A 915 -28.63 12.10 -18.37
CA ALA A 915 -28.16 11.81 -19.72
C ALA A 915 -28.75 10.51 -20.28
N LYS A 916 -28.73 10.34 -21.61
CA LYS A 916 -29.18 9.12 -22.29
C LYS A 916 -28.02 8.47 -23.06
N LEU A 917 -27.74 7.21 -22.80
CA LEU A 917 -26.81 6.40 -23.57
C LEU A 917 -27.59 5.60 -24.62
N GLU A 918 -27.20 5.67 -25.90
CA GLU A 918 -27.72 4.76 -26.91
C GLU A 918 -27.04 3.38 -26.81
N ARG A 919 -27.83 2.30 -26.86
CA ARG A 919 -27.30 0.94 -26.92
C ARG A 919 -26.92 0.56 -28.35
N PRO A 920 -25.96 -0.36 -28.51
CA PRO A 920 -25.70 -1.10 -29.76
C PRO A 920 -26.90 -1.76 -30.47
N SER A 921 -28.09 -1.76 -29.84
CA SER A 921 -29.36 -2.31 -30.34
C SER A 921 -30.44 -1.23 -30.57
N GLY A 922 -30.10 0.06 -30.59
CA GLY A 922 -31.03 1.20 -30.77
C GLY A 922 -31.93 1.53 -29.56
N GLY A 923 -31.85 0.77 -28.46
CA GLY A 923 -32.56 1.09 -27.22
C GLY A 923 -31.78 2.09 -26.36
N GLN A 924 -32.45 3.03 -25.69
CA GLN A 924 -31.79 4.01 -24.83
C GLN A 924 -31.77 3.57 -23.35
N LYS A 925 -30.76 4.02 -22.59
CA LYS A 925 -30.65 3.82 -21.13
C LYS A 925 -30.23 5.14 -20.47
N LYS A 926 -31.00 5.62 -19.49
CA LYS A 926 -30.63 6.79 -18.70
C LYS A 926 -29.41 6.51 -17.81
N PHE A 927 -28.63 7.55 -17.55
CA PHE A 927 -27.53 7.60 -16.58
C PHE A 927 -27.39 9.03 -16.02
N TYR A 928 -26.62 9.21 -14.96
CA TYR A 928 -26.31 10.51 -14.37
C TYR A 928 -24.85 10.90 -14.66
N VAL A 929 -24.60 12.20 -14.83
CA VAL A 929 -23.26 12.79 -14.98
C VAL A 929 -23.03 13.84 -13.89
N ILE A 930 -21.93 13.69 -13.16
CA ILE A 930 -21.43 14.66 -12.19
C ILE A 930 -20.19 15.33 -12.78
N GLN A 931 -20.16 16.65 -12.86
CA GLN A 931 -18.99 17.39 -13.33
C GLN A 931 -17.93 17.44 -12.22
N MET A 932 -16.68 17.06 -12.52
CA MET A 932 -15.60 17.06 -11.55
C MET A 932 -15.22 18.47 -11.10
N ALA A 933 -14.77 18.59 -9.85
CA ALA A 933 -14.17 19.82 -9.36
C ALA A 933 -12.79 20.06 -10.02
N GLN A 934 -12.35 21.32 -10.05
CA GLN A 934 -11.11 21.76 -10.71
C GLN A 934 -10.14 22.38 -9.69
N GLY A 935 -8.85 22.45 -10.04
CA GLY A 935 -7.82 22.95 -9.13
C GLY A 935 -7.65 22.07 -7.90
N LYS A 936 -7.36 22.66 -6.72
CA LYS A 936 -7.16 21.91 -5.46
C LYS A 936 -8.32 20.94 -5.15
N LYS A 937 -9.55 21.37 -5.40
CA LYS A 937 -10.80 20.59 -5.16
C LYS A 937 -10.88 19.30 -5.98
N GLN A 938 -10.12 19.19 -7.08
CA GLN A 938 -10.07 17.98 -7.89
C GLN A 938 -9.48 16.81 -7.08
N GLN A 939 -8.61 17.08 -6.11
CA GLN A 939 -7.98 16.06 -5.27
C GLN A 939 -8.99 15.45 -4.28
N LEU A 940 -9.75 16.29 -3.57
CA LEU A 940 -10.83 15.87 -2.67
C LEU A 940 -11.89 14.98 -3.35
N MET A 941 -12.17 15.21 -4.64
CA MET A 941 -13.04 14.32 -5.43
C MET A 941 -12.49 12.90 -5.60
N TYR A 942 -11.16 12.72 -5.59
CA TYR A 942 -10.54 11.39 -5.67
C TYR A 942 -10.51 10.71 -4.31
N ASP A 943 -10.23 11.45 -3.23
CA ASP A 943 -10.30 10.91 -1.86
C ASP A 943 -11.73 10.56 -1.46
N LEU A 944 -12.72 11.35 -1.89
CA LEU A 944 -14.14 11.00 -1.81
C LEU A 944 -14.46 9.73 -2.60
N ALA A 945 -13.94 9.59 -3.83
CA ALA A 945 -14.17 8.38 -4.63
C ALA A 945 -13.45 7.13 -4.07
N ALA A 946 -12.52 7.29 -3.12
CA ALA A 946 -11.98 6.21 -2.32
C ALA A 946 -12.92 5.86 -1.15
N ARG A 947 -13.37 6.85 -0.37
CA ARG A 947 -14.39 6.64 0.69
C ARG A 947 -15.67 5.96 0.16
N ILE A 948 -16.16 6.37 -1.01
CA ILE A 948 -17.33 5.79 -1.69
C ILE A 948 -17.16 4.30 -2.08
N ILE A 949 -15.92 3.79 -2.19
CA ILE A 949 -15.69 2.37 -2.47
C ILE A 949 -16.02 1.52 -1.23
N ASP A 950 -15.57 1.99 -0.06
CA ASP A 950 -15.70 1.26 1.20
C ASP A 950 -17.03 1.48 1.93
N GLU A 951 -17.72 2.57 1.62
CA GLU A 951 -19.03 2.91 2.18
C GLU A 951 -20.05 1.75 2.06
N GLU A 952 -20.57 1.28 3.20
CA GLU A 952 -21.42 0.09 3.30
C GLU A 952 -22.75 0.21 2.54
N SER A 953 -23.28 1.43 2.36
CA SER A 953 -24.49 1.66 1.56
C SER A 953 -24.23 1.71 0.04
N LEU A 954 -22.96 1.70 -0.39
CA LEU A 954 -22.50 1.82 -1.78
C LEU A 954 -21.48 0.72 -2.24
N PRO A 955 -21.37 -0.45 -1.61
CA PRO A 955 -20.11 -1.18 -1.42
C PRO A 955 -19.51 -1.67 -2.74
N VAL A 956 -18.26 -1.29 -3.05
CA VAL A 956 -17.62 -1.54 -4.36
C VAL A 956 -16.57 -2.65 -4.30
N ASN A 957 -17.03 -3.88 -4.48
CA ASN A 957 -16.17 -5.07 -4.49
C ASN A 957 -15.31 -5.25 -5.76
N VAL A 958 -15.44 -4.41 -6.80
CA VAL A 958 -14.64 -4.50 -8.04
C VAL A 958 -14.05 -3.16 -8.47
N VAL A 959 -12.73 -3.12 -8.68
CA VAL A 959 -11.98 -1.93 -9.17
C VAL A 959 -11.27 -2.22 -10.49
N ILE A 960 -11.43 -1.35 -11.49
CA ILE A 960 -10.78 -1.45 -12.80
C ILE A 960 -9.93 -0.21 -13.08
N VAL A 961 -8.61 -0.38 -13.26
CA VAL A 961 -7.68 0.75 -13.53
C VAL A 961 -7.28 0.77 -15.00
N SER A 962 -7.66 1.82 -15.74
CA SER A 962 -7.39 1.88 -17.18
C SER A 962 -6.08 2.57 -17.57
N ARG A 963 -5.75 3.73 -16.98
CA ARG A 963 -4.51 4.51 -17.26
C ARG A 963 -4.08 5.52 -16.19
N TRP A 964 -4.94 5.82 -15.21
CA TRP A 964 -4.74 6.97 -14.32
C TRP A 964 -5.45 6.70 -12.99
N ALA A 965 -4.70 6.76 -11.90
CA ALA A 965 -5.12 6.55 -10.50
C ALA A 965 -4.03 7.10 -9.55
N ARG A 966 -3.42 8.25 -9.89
CA ARG A 966 -2.05 8.63 -9.47
C ARG A 966 -1.83 8.94 -7.98
N THR A 967 -2.84 8.86 -7.13
CA THR A 967 -2.88 9.47 -5.80
C THR A 967 -3.75 8.68 -4.83
N GLY A 968 -3.28 8.47 -3.59
CA GLY A 968 -4.10 8.48 -2.37
C GLY A 968 -5.18 7.41 -2.09
N TRP A 969 -5.60 6.57 -3.03
CA TRP A 969 -6.75 5.65 -2.89
C TRP A 969 -6.67 4.70 -1.68
N ASP A 970 -7.31 5.01 -0.56
CA ASP A 970 -7.49 4.08 0.56
C ASP A 970 -8.81 3.31 0.40
N VAL A 971 -8.71 1.99 0.32
CA VAL A 971 -9.81 1.08 -0.01
C VAL A 971 -9.63 -0.30 0.65
N THR A 972 -10.56 -0.72 1.50
CA THR A 972 -10.58 -2.00 2.24
C THR A 972 -11.51 -3.04 1.63
N THR A 973 -12.62 -2.63 1.01
CA THR A 973 -13.68 -3.53 0.50
C THR A 973 -13.46 -4.25 -0.85
N PRO A 974 -12.54 -3.85 -1.76
CA PRO A 974 -12.42 -4.53 -3.05
C PRO A 974 -11.87 -5.97 -2.97
N ASN A 975 -12.60 -6.92 -3.56
CA ASN A 975 -12.21 -8.34 -3.67
C ASN A 975 -11.74 -8.72 -5.09
N LEU A 976 -11.87 -7.81 -6.06
CA LEU A 976 -11.44 -8.00 -7.45
C LEU A 976 -10.82 -6.72 -8.01
N LEU A 977 -9.56 -6.81 -8.47
CA LEU A 977 -8.80 -5.70 -9.03
C LEU A 977 -8.31 -6.04 -10.45
N ILE A 978 -8.52 -5.15 -11.43
CA ILE A 978 -8.16 -5.39 -12.83
C ILE A 978 -7.20 -4.29 -13.35
N ASP A 979 -5.93 -4.63 -13.56
CA ASP A 979 -4.92 -3.82 -14.27
C ASP A 979 -5.21 -3.85 -15.77
N ALA A 980 -5.84 -2.79 -16.25
CA ALA A 980 -6.00 -2.53 -17.67
C ALA A 980 -5.00 -1.46 -18.17
N THR A 981 -3.96 -1.11 -17.40
CA THR A 981 -2.89 -0.18 -17.80
C THR A 981 -1.83 -0.87 -18.67
N ALA A 982 -1.46 -2.11 -18.30
CA ALA A 982 -0.69 -3.12 -19.02
C ALA A 982 0.73 -2.77 -19.53
N THR A 983 1.02 -1.53 -19.92
CA THR A 983 2.22 -1.16 -20.70
C THR A 983 3.13 -0.14 -20.01
N ARG A 984 2.98 0.08 -18.70
CA ARG A 984 3.74 1.07 -17.93
C ARG A 984 3.93 0.61 -16.48
N ASN A 985 5.13 0.80 -15.93
CA ASN A 985 5.33 0.77 -14.49
C ASN A 985 4.64 2.00 -13.89
N VAL A 986 3.41 1.82 -13.43
CA VAL A 986 2.63 2.85 -12.75
C VAL A 986 2.75 2.58 -11.25
N THR A 987 3.49 3.41 -10.50
CA THR A 987 3.64 3.23 -9.04
C THR A 987 2.29 3.22 -8.30
N ALA A 988 1.32 3.98 -8.80
CA ALA A 988 -0.07 3.94 -8.32
C ALA A 988 -0.78 2.58 -8.49
N TRP A 989 -0.32 1.67 -9.36
CA TRP A 989 -0.82 0.29 -9.39
C TRP A 989 -0.42 -0.46 -8.12
N GLN A 990 0.87 -0.38 -7.71
CA GLN A 990 1.34 -1.05 -6.49
C GLN A 990 0.74 -0.41 -5.22
N GLN A 991 0.53 0.91 -5.21
CA GLN A 991 -0.13 1.58 -4.08
C GLN A 991 -1.61 1.17 -3.94
N LEU A 992 -2.37 1.14 -5.04
CA LEU A 992 -3.76 0.67 -5.02
C LEU A 992 -3.83 -0.82 -4.65
N ARG A 993 -2.98 -1.67 -5.26
CA ARG A 993 -2.84 -3.08 -4.92
C ARG A 993 -2.65 -3.28 -3.42
N GLY A 994 -1.65 -2.62 -2.84
CA GLY A 994 -1.37 -2.71 -1.41
C GLY A 994 -2.57 -2.37 -0.54
N ARG A 995 -3.29 -1.30 -0.87
CA ARG A 995 -4.47 -0.89 -0.10
C ARG A 995 -5.65 -1.85 -0.30
N THR A 996 -5.90 -2.35 -1.52
CA THR A 996 -6.85 -3.46 -1.76
C THR A 996 -6.44 -4.80 -1.12
N MET A 997 -5.26 -4.89 -0.51
CA MET A 997 -4.79 -6.03 0.29
C MET A 997 -4.78 -5.71 1.79
N ARG A 998 -5.49 -4.66 2.26
CA ARG A 998 -5.86 -4.56 3.68
C ARG A 998 -6.79 -5.69 4.08
N ALA A 999 -6.66 -6.15 5.31
CA ALA A 999 -7.63 -7.02 5.95
C ALA A 999 -8.98 -6.29 6.19
N LEU A 1000 -10.02 -7.07 6.48
CA LEU A 1000 -11.31 -6.54 6.95
C LEU A 1000 -11.26 -6.25 8.46
N ASP A 1001 -12.08 -5.33 8.94
CA ASP A 1001 -12.22 -5.02 10.37
C ASP A 1001 -12.85 -6.18 11.19
N SER A 1002 -13.36 -7.21 10.50
CA SER A 1002 -13.74 -8.50 11.08
C SER A 1002 -12.56 -9.42 11.43
N TRP A 1003 -11.32 -9.02 11.11
CA TRP A 1003 -10.09 -9.68 11.52
C TRP A 1003 -9.53 -9.02 12.79
N ASP A 1004 -10.02 -9.49 13.93
CA ASP A 1004 -9.70 -8.93 15.25
C ASP A 1004 -8.57 -9.68 15.98
N THR A 1005 -8.31 -9.28 17.22
CA THR A 1005 -7.32 -9.93 18.09
C THR A 1005 -7.65 -11.40 18.37
N ASP A 1006 -8.92 -11.79 18.45
CA ASP A 1006 -9.31 -13.20 18.66
C ASP A 1006 -8.92 -14.04 17.44
N CYS A 1007 -9.11 -13.49 16.22
CA CYS A 1007 -8.74 -14.12 14.96
C CYS A 1007 -7.21 -14.28 14.86
N TYR A 1008 -6.45 -13.26 15.26
CA TYR A 1008 -4.99 -13.33 15.31
C TYR A 1008 -4.49 -14.37 16.34
N GLU A 1009 -5.03 -14.37 17.57
CA GLU A 1009 -4.68 -15.37 18.59
C GLU A 1009 -5.03 -16.80 18.14
N ALA A 1010 -6.21 -16.99 17.55
CA ALA A 1010 -6.62 -18.28 16.99
C ALA A 1010 -5.65 -18.75 15.88
N MET A 1011 -5.22 -17.84 15.00
CA MET A 1011 -4.24 -18.13 13.95
C MET A 1011 -2.87 -18.51 14.53
N MET A 1012 -2.36 -17.79 15.54
CA MET A 1012 -1.12 -18.14 16.25
C MET A 1012 -1.14 -19.57 16.81
N PHE A 1013 -2.25 -19.98 17.44
CA PHE A 1013 -2.41 -21.34 17.97
C PHE A 1013 -2.44 -22.41 16.86
N LEU A 1014 -3.04 -22.11 15.71
CA LEU A 1014 -3.17 -23.05 14.59
C LEU A 1014 -1.85 -23.21 13.81
N LEU A 1015 -1.12 -22.14 13.55
CA LEU A 1015 0.15 -22.19 12.82
C LEU A 1015 1.29 -22.86 13.60
N GLY A 1016 1.07 -23.17 14.89
CA GLY A 1016 1.90 -24.13 15.62
C GLY A 1016 2.63 -23.58 16.84
N ALA A 1017 2.30 -22.37 17.33
CA ALA A 1017 2.97 -21.71 18.45
C ALA A 1017 2.91 -22.43 19.82
N GLY A 1018 2.43 -23.68 19.90
CA GLY A 1018 2.34 -24.45 21.14
C GLY A 1018 3.68 -25.00 21.62
N ARG A 1019 4.62 -24.11 21.98
CA ARG A 1019 5.89 -24.28 22.71
C ARG A 1019 6.33 -25.72 23.03
N GLU A 1020 7.45 -26.15 22.45
CA GLU A 1020 8.05 -27.46 22.75
C GLU A 1020 8.74 -27.55 24.13
N ASP A 1021 8.98 -28.78 24.58
CA ASP A 1021 9.24 -29.12 25.98
C ASP A 1021 10.69 -28.87 26.42
N THR A 1022 10.89 -27.87 27.28
CA THR A 1022 12.17 -27.57 27.94
C THR A 1022 12.08 -27.72 29.47
N GLY A 1023 11.22 -28.62 29.96
CA GLY A 1023 10.79 -28.68 31.36
C GLY A 1023 11.48 -29.66 32.32
N LYS A 1024 12.59 -30.36 31.98
CA LYS A 1024 13.25 -31.32 32.92
C LYS A 1024 14.72 -31.70 32.61
N ARG A 1025 15.69 -30.94 33.14
CA ARG A 1025 17.03 -31.44 33.52
C ARG A 1025 17.53 -30.74 34.79
N GLY A 1026 17.20 -31.29 35.97
CA GLY A 1026 17.48 -30.62 37.24
C GLY A 1026 17.39 -31.44 38.54
N SER A 1027 17.23 -32.78 38.50
CA SER A 1027 17.43 -33.63 39.68
C SER A 1027 17.69 -35.09 39.32
N ASN A 1028 18.53 -35.77 40.10
CA ASN A 1028 18.82 -37.21 39.94
C ASN A 1028 17.70 -38.07 40.53
N SER A 1029 16.68 -38.37 39.72
CA SER A 1029 15.69 -39.41 40.01
C SER A 1029 15.41 -40.25 38.75
N LYS A 1030 15.06 -41.53 38.92
CA LYS A 1030 14.76 -42.42 37.80
C LYS A 1030 13.43 -42.03 37.14
N PRO A 1031 13.28 -42.15 35.81
CA PRO A 1031 12.05 -41.78 35.13
C PRO A 1031 10.88 -42.67 35.56
N SER A 1032 9.89 -42.09 36.24
CA SER A 1032 8.52 -42.64 36.30
C SER A 1032 7.79 -42.32 34.99
N HIS A 1033 6.93 -43.23 34.55
CA HIS A 1033 6.00 -42.98 33.45
C HIS A 1033 4.77 -42.20 33.95
N ASP A 1034 4.93 -40.90 34.19
CA ASP A 1034 3.78 -40.00 34.39
C ASP A 1034 3.46 -39.29 33.07
N LYS A 1035 2.15 -39.25 32.73
CA LYS A 1035 1.65 -38.72 31.45
C LYS A 1035 1.06 -37.30 31.53
N ASP A 1036 1.14 -36.68 32.70
CA ASP A 1036 0.35 -35.50 33.03
C ASP A 1036 1.15 -34.19 32.86
N THR A 1037 1.61 -33.94 31.64
CA THR A 1037 1.79 -32.55 31.19
C THR A 1037 0.39 -32.00 30.88
N PRO A 1038 -0.09 -30.92 31.51
CA PRO A 1038 -1.44 -30.43 31.28
C PRO A 1038 -1.60 -29.99 29.81
N PRO A 1039 -2.64 -30.46 29.09
CA PRO A 1039 -2.80 -30.13 27.68
C PRO A 1039 -3.02 -28.63 27.50
N ILE A 1040 -2.42 -28.04 26.47
CA ILE A 1040 -2.61 -26.63 26.12
C ILE A 1040 -4.08 -26.43 25.79
N ARG A 1041 -4.83 -25.76 26.67
CA ARG A 1041 -6.25 -25.50 26.48
C ARG A 1041 -6.45 -24.16 25.78
N LEU A 1042 -6.95 -24.19 24.55
CA LEU A 1042 -7.61 -23.06 23.90
C LEU A 1042 -8.57 -22.36 24.87
N GLU A 1043 -8.54 -21.03 24.94
CA GLU A 1043 -9.53 -20.30 25.73
C GLU A 1043 -10.94 -20.52 25.17
N LYS A 1044 -11.95 -20.40 26.03
CA LYS A 1044 -13.34 -20.67 25.61
C LYS A 1044 -13.77 -19.76 24.44
N ARG A 1045 -13.32 -18.50 24.44
CA ARG A 1045 -13.57 -17.53 23.37
C ARG A 1045 -13.01 -18.02 22.03
N THR A 1046 -11.76 -18.47 22.01
CA THR A 1046 -11.09 -19.06 20.84
C THR A 1046 -11.76 -20.37 20.39
N GLN A 1047 -12.20 -21.23 21.32
CA GLN A 1047 -12.97 -22.43 20.99
C GLN A 1047 -14.31 -22.10 20.33
N ASP A 1048 -15.08 -21.17 20.91
CA ASP A 1048 -16.39 -20.78 20.40
C ASP A 1048 -16.27 -20.13 19.01
N LEU A 1049 -15.22 -19.31 18.77
CA LEU A 1049 -14.87 -18.76 17.45
C LEU A 1049 -14.55 -19.86 16.42
N LEU A 1050 -13.64 -20.79 16.74
CA LEU A 1050 -13.27 -21.87 15.81
C LEU A 1050 -14.43 -22.83 15.53
N ILE A 1051 -15.33 -23.04 16.50
CA ILE A 1051 -16.55 -23.84 16.32
C ILE A 1051 -17.60 -23.11 15.47
N ASP A 1052 -17.72 -21.78 15.58
CA ASP A 1052 -18.56 -20.95 14.72
C ASP A 1052 -18.08 -20.98 13.27
N VAL A 1053 -16.80 -20.65 13.05
CA VAL A 1053 -16.12 -20.70 11.75
C VAL A 1053 -16.26 -22.08 11.07
N HIS A 1054 -15.94 -23.16 11.79
CA HIS A 1054 -16.00 -24.50 11.22
C HIS A 1054 -17.44 -24.94 10.84
N LYS A 1055 -18.46 -24.46 11.58
CA LYS A 1055 -19.87 -24.68 11.20
C LYS A 1055 -20.23 -23.94 9.92
N GLN A 1056 -19.82 -22.69 9.78
CA GLN A 1056 -20.10 -21.86 8.59
C GLN A 1056 -19.49 -22.51 7.33
N ALA A 1057 -18.20 -22.88 7.40
CA ALA A 1057 -17.53 -23.61 6.32
C ALA A 1057 -18.19 -24.97 6.01
N SER A 1058 -18.73 -25.65 7.02
CA SER A 1058 -19.43 -26.94 6.83
C SER A 1058 -20.86 -26.79 6.28
N SER A 1059 -21.55 -25.67 6.52
CA SER A 1059 -22.90 -25.42 5.99
C SER A 1059 -22.92 -25.06 4.51
N ASP A 1060 -21.83 -24.50 3.99
CA ASP A 1060 -21.70 -24.12 2.58
C ASP A 1060 -21.40 -25.33 1.65
N MET A 1061 -21.10 -26.51 2.21
CA MET A 1061 -20.88 -27.75 1.47
C MET A 1061 -22.13 -28.66 1.47
N GLU A 1062 -23.04 -28.43 0.52
CA GLU A 1062 -24.37 -29.06 0.42
C GLU A 1062 -24.40 -30.61 0.50
N ASP A 1063 -23.29 -31.31 0.18
CA ASP A 1063 -23.19 -32.78 0.14
C ASP A 1063 -22.29 -33.38 1.25
N SER A 1064 -21.71 -32.58 2.16
CA SER A 1064 -20.74 -33.09 3.14
C SER A 1064 -21.39 -33.65 4.42
N LYS A 1065 -20.84 -34.76 4.95
CA LYS A 1065 -21.17 -35.20 6.31
C LYS A 1065 -20.47 -34.30 7.30
N PHE A 1066 -21.23 -33.43 7.96
CA PHE A 1066 -20.80 -32.54 9.03
C PHE A 1066 -19.82 -33.23 10.00
N ASP A 1067 -18.59 -32.72 10.09
CA ASP A 1067 -17.49 -33.35 10.84
C ASP A 1067 -17.57 -33.03 12.33
N ASP A 1068 -18.51 -33.70 13.00
CA ASP A 1068 -18.68 -33.63 14.44
C ASP A 1068 -17.45 -34.18 15.22
N SER A 1069 -16.42 -34.73 14.56
CA SER A 1069 -15.17 -35.11 15.20
C SER A 1069 -14.25 -33.91 15.46
N LEU A 1070 -14.14 -32.96 14.52
CA LEU A 1070 -13.29 -31.78 14.66
C LEU A 1070 -13.81 -30.85 15.77
N ILE A 1071 -15.13 -30.65 15.84
CA ILE A 1071 -15.77 -29.89 16.94
C ILE A 1071 -15.53 -30.56 18.30
N ARG A 1072 -15.47 -31.89 18.37
CA ARG A 1072 -15.10 -32.62 19.60
C ARG A 1072 -13.61 -32.49 19.94
N LYS A 1073 -12.73 -32.23 18.97
CA LYS A 1073 -11.33 -31.84 19.25
C LYS A 1073 -11.26 -30.42 19.82
N ILE A 1074 -11.90 -29.44 19.17
CA ILE A 1074 -11.92 -28.03 19.64
C ILE A 1074 -12.48 -27.93 21.07
N ARG A 1075 -13.59 -28.63 21.37
CA ARG A 1075 -14.19 -28.67 22.73
C ARG A 1075 -13.36 -29.40 23.79
N LYS A 1076 -12.37 -30.21 23.41
CA LYS A 1076 -11.36 -30.73 24.35
C LYS A 1076 -10.27 -29.70 24.66
N ALA A 1077 -10.26 -28.58 23.93
CA ALA A 1077 -9.31 -27.47 23.99
C ALA A 1077 -7.86 -27.80 23.63
N ASP A 1078 -7.49 -29.08 23.55
CA ASP A 1078 -6.12 -29.59 23.43
C ASP A 1078 -5.56 -29.55 22.00
N LEU A 1079 -4.58 -28.66 21.79
CA LEU A 1079 -3.91 -28.47 20.49
C LEU A 1079 -3.08 -29.67 20.02
N SER A 1080 -2.71 -30.62 20.91
CA SER A 1080 -1.95 -31.82 20.53
C SER A 1080 -2.78 -32.86 19.76
N ILE A 1081 -4.12 -32.73 19.79
CA ILE A 1081 -5.05 -33.68 19.15
C ILE A 1081 -5.25 -33.35 17.66
N PHE A 1082 -4.80 -32.18 17.18
CA PHE A 1082 -4.93 -31.75 15.78
C PHE A 1082 -3.68 -32.07 14.97
N SER A 1083 -3.85 -32.71 13.82
CA SER A 1083 -2.78 -32.85 12.81
C SER A 1083 -2.50 -31.51 12.13
N ASN A 1084 -1.35 -31.40 11.44
CA ASN A 1084 -1.02 -30.21 10.66
C ASN A 1084 -2.07 -29.94 9.56
N GLU A 1085 -2.67 -30.98 8.96
CA GLU A 1085 -3.74 -30.80 7.97
C GLU A 1085 -5.03 -30.25 8.60
N GLU A 1086 -5.38 -30.69 9.82
CA GLU A 1086 -6.52 -30.14 10.56
C GLU A 1086 -6.29 -28.70 11.02
N ARG A 1087 -5.04 -28.37 11.39
CA ARG A 1087 -4.62 -27.00 11.73
C ARG A 1087 -4.70 -26.07 10.51
N ILE A 1088 -4.12 -26.48 9.37
CA ILE A 1088 -4.20 -25.77 8.09
C ILE A 1088 -5.66 -25.58 7.68
N LYS A 1089 -6.49 -26.63 7.77
CA LYS A 1089 -7.94 -26.56 7.48
C LYS A 1089 -8.63 -25.47 8.32
N LEU A 1090 -8.47 -25.49 9.64
CA LEU A 1090 -9.07 -24.48 10.52
C LEU A 1090 -8.53 -23.07 10.27
N ALA A 1091 -7.26 -22.92 9.93
CA ALA A 1091 -6.65 -21.64 9.59
C ALA A 1091 -7.18 -21.07 8.27
N VAL A 1092 -7.37 -21.94 7.25
CA VAL A 1092 -8.02 -21.58 5.99
C VAL A 1092 -9.48 -21.20 6.23
N GLU A 1093 -10.25 -21.99 6.99
CA GLU A 1093 -11.65 -21.71 7.32
C GLU A 1093 -11.78 -20.36 8.06
N LEU A 1094 -10.91 -20.08 9.03
CA LEU A 1094 -10.88 -18.81 9.77
C LEU A 1094 -10.60 -17.61 8.86
N MET A 1095 -9.59 -17.72 7.99
CA MET A 1095 -9.25 -16.66 7.03
C MET A 1095 -10.35 -16.43 5.99
N MET A 1096 -11.00 -17.50 5.52
CA MET A 1096 -12.13 -17.45 4.58
C MET A 1096 -13.40 -16.83 5.20
N ALA A 1097 -13.61 -17.00 6.52
CA ALA A 1097 -14.80 -16.52 7.22
C ALA A 1097 -14.65 -15.11 7.83
N ARG A 1098 -13.43 -14.72 8.21
CA ARG A 1098 -13.16 -13.46 8.95
C ARG A 1098 -12.32 -12.44 8.18
N ASN A 1099 -11.74 -12.82 7.04
CA ASN A 1099 -10.99 -11.93 6.15
C ASN A 1099 -11.49 -12.07 4.69
N LYS A 1100 -10.88 -11.34 3.77
CA LYS A 1100 -11.18 -11.41 2.33
C LYS A 1100 -10.02 -11.98 1.51
N ILE A 1101 -10.32 -12.40 0.27
CA ILE A 1101 -9.32 -12.82 -0.71
C ILE A 1101 -9.44 -11.94 -1.95
N THR A 1102 -8.35 -11.25 -2.30
CA THR A 1102 -8.31 -10.28 -3.41
C THR A 1102 -7.75 -10.92 -4.68
N HIS A 1103 -8.59 -11.05 -5.72
CA HIS A 1103 -8.17 -11.52 -7.04
C HIS A 1103 -7.65 -10.37 -7.91
N ILE A 1104 -6.46 -10.54 -8.52
CA ILE A 1104 -5.74 -9.49 -9.23
C ILE A 1104 -5.50 -9.91 -10.69
N TYR A 1105 -6.02 -9.15 -11.65
CA TYR A 1105 -5.94 -9.46 -13.08
C TYR A 1105 -5.11 -8.46 -13.89
N GLU A 1106 -4.00 -8.93 -14.46
CA GLU A 1106 -3.19 -8.19 -15.44
C GLU A 1106 -3.66 -8.47 -16.88
N LEU A 1107 -4.20 -7.45 -17.55
CA LEU A 1107 -4.63 -7.57 -18.95
C LEU A 1107 -3.46 -7.49 -19.93
N VAL A 1108 -3.02 -8.63 -20.45
CA VAL A 1108 -1.93 -8.74 -21.42
C VAL A 1108 -2.46 -8.56 -22.85
N LYS A 1109 -1.94 -7.59 -23.61
CA LYS A 1109 -2.37 -7.39 -25.01
C LYS A 1109 -1.82 -8.48 -25.93
N ALA A 1110 -2.66 -9.41 -26.38
CA ALA A 1110 -2.21 -10.54 -27.21
C ALA A 1110 -1.92 -10.15 -28.69
N TYR A 1111 -2.61 -9.15 -29.23
CA TYR A 1111 -2.58 -8.83 -30.67
C TYR A 1111 -2.04 -7.43 -31.00
N GLY A 1112 -1.28 -7.35 -32.10
CA GLY A 1112 -0.98 -6.11 -32.82
C GLY A 1112 0.49 -5.66 -32.74
N SER A 1113 0.80 -4.48 -33.27
CA SER A 1113 2.16 -3.90 -33.28
C SER A 1113 2.73 -3.59 -31.90
N THR A 1114 1.91 -3.62 -30.85
CA THR A 1114 2.32 -3.52 -29.45
C THR A 1114 1.86 -4.76 -28.67
N SER A 1115 1.98 -5.94 -29.27
CA SER A 1115 1.71 -7.20 -28.59
C SER A 1115 2.65 -7.39 -27.41
N GLN A 1116 2.13 -8.00 -26.35
CA GLN A 1116 2.79 -8.28 -25.08
C GLN A 1116 2.94 -9.79 -24.83
N VAL A 1117 2.68 -10.61 -25.86
CA VAL A 1117 2.87 -12.06 -25.83
C VAL A 1117 3.89 -12.49 -26.88
N THR A 1118 4.70 -13.48 -26.53
CA THR A 1118 5.73 -14.07 -27.40
C THR A 1118 5.61 -15.58 -27.37
N PHE A 1119 5.65 -16.21 -28.54
CA PHE A 1119 5.65 -17.67 -28.65
C PHE A 1119 7.07 -18.21 -28.47
N ASP A 1120 7.30 -18.99 -27.42
CA ASP A 1120 8.56 -19.68 -27.20
C ASP A 1120 8.59 -20.99 -27.99
N ARG A 1121 9.34 -20.98 -29.10
CA ARG A 1121 9.51 -22.15 -29.98
C ARG A 1121 10.20 -23.35 -29.32
N ARG A 1122 10.85 -23.21 -28.17
CA ARG A 1122 11.48 -24.33 -27.45
C ARG A 1122 10.52 -25.07 -26.52
N THR A 1123 9.53 -24.36 -25.97
CA THR A 1123 8.55 -24.93 -25.02
C THR A 1123 7.14 -25.05 -25.61
N GLU A 1124 6.97 -24.64 -26.88
CA GLU A 1124 5.70 -24.53 -27.62
C GLU A 1124 4.59 -23.77 -26.88
N LYS A 1125 4.98 -22.90 -25.95
CA LYS A 1125 4.09 -22.14 -25.07
C LYS A 1125 4.13 -20.65 -25.39
N TRP A 1126 2.98 -20.00 -25.25
CA TRP A 1126 2.90 -18.55 -25.19
C TRP A 1126 3.33 -18.06 -23.82
N LYS A 1127 4.21 -17.05 -23.81
CA LYS A 1127 4.72 -16.37 -22.61
C LYS A 1127 4.45 -14.87 -22.73
N ARG A 1128 4.37 -14.18 -21.58
CA ARG A 1128 4.49 -12.72 -21.52
C ARG A 1128 5.80 -12.27 -22.20
N SER A 1129 5.80 -11.10 -22.82
CA SER A 1129 7.05 -10.49 -23.32
C SER A 1129 7.95 -10.09 -22.15
N SER A 1130 9.27 -10.09 -22.36
CA SER A 1130 10.28 -9.84 -21.32
C SER A 1130 10.08 -8.54 -20.54
N VAL A 1131 9.52 -7.51 -21.18
CA VAL A 1131 9.16 -6.22 -20.55
C VAL A 1131 8.07 -6.39 -19.48
N VAL A 1132 7.09 -7.26 -19.70
CA VAL A 1132 6.03 -7.54 -18.72
C VAL A 1132 6.51 -8.57 -17.69
N SER A 1133 7.27 -9.59 -18.09
CA SER A 1133 7.84 -10.56 -17.12
C SER A 1133 8.76 -9.89 -16.10
N ARG A 1134 9.49 -8.83 -16.47
CA ARG A 1134 10.33 -8.04 -15.55
C ARG A 1134 9.52 -7.25 -14.50
N LYS A 1135 8.22 -7.00 -14.69
CA LYS A 1135 7.35 -6.43 -13.64
C LYS A 1135 7.24 -7.37 -12.42
N HIS A 1136 7.38 -8.68 -12.67
CA HIS A 1136 7.15 -9.74 -11.69
C HIS A 1136 8.44 -10.42 -11.19
N SER A 1137 9.61 -10.17 -11.80
CA SER A 1137 10.86 -10.91 -11.54
C SER A 1137 11.33 -10.89 -10.09
N ASN A 1138 11.00 -9.82 -9.35
CA ASN A 1138 11.43 -9.61 -7.97
C ASN A 1138 10.26 -9.71 -6.98
N SER A 1139 9.07 -10.11 -7.45
CA SER A 1139 7.87 -10.31 -6.64
C SER A 1139 7.66 -11.79 -6.36
N PHE A 1140 7.20 -12.09 -5.15
CA PHE A 1140 6.85 -13.42 -4.68
C PHE A 1140 5.36 -13.43 -4.29
N SER A 1141 4.67 -14.53 -4.56
CA SER A 1141 3.26 -14.74 -4.20
C SER A 1141 2.89 -16.22 -4.38
N VAL A 1142 1.71 -16.62 -3.89
CA VAL A 1142 1.12 -17.92 -4.20
C VAL A 1142 0.59 -17.94 -5.63
N ASN A 1143 0.91 -18.99 -6.38
CA ASN A 1143 0.28 -19.29 -7.66
C ASN A 1143 -1.18 -19.74 -7.41
N PRO A 1144 -2.21 -18.99 -7.86
CA PRO A 1144 -3.62 -19.31 -7.57
C PRO A 1144 -4.14 -20.60 -8.23
N LEU A 1145 -3.38 -21.19 -9.15
CA LEU A 1145 -3.72 -22.45 -9.83
C LEU A 1145 -3.07 -23.69 -9.20
N THR A 1146 -1.92 -23.54 -8.53
CA THR A 1146 -1.20 -24.69 -7.91
C THR A 1146 -1.13 -24.62 -6.39
N GLY A 1147 -1.33 -23.45 -5.77
CA GLY A 1147 -1.11 -23.23 -4.34
C GLY A 1147 0.37 -23.05 -3.96
N GLU A 1148 1.29 -23.07 -4.94
CA GLU A 1148 2.73 -22.97 -4.67
C GLU A 1148 3.17 -21.51 -4.54
N TYR A 1149 3.80 -21.17 -3.41
CA TYR A 1149 4.54 -19.92 -3.28
C TYR A 1149 5.74 -19.92 -4.23
N SER A 1150 5.90 -18.85 -5.01
CA SER A 1150 6.91 -18.76 -6.07
C SER A 1150 7.23 -17.31 -6.45
N SER A 1151 8.33 -17.12 -7.17
CA SER A 1151 8.77 -15.80 -7.67
C SER A 1151 8.58 -15.65 -9.19
N GLY A 1152 8.82 -14.45 -9.70
CA GLY A 1152 8.90 -14.24 -11.15
C GLY A 1152 7.55 -14.35 -11.86
N SER A 1153 7.54 -14.91 -13.08
CA SER A 1153 6.30 -15.03 -13.86
C SER A 1153 5.29 -16.04 -13.31
N ASP A 1154 5.71 -16.85 -12.34
CA ASP A 1154 5.11 -18.17 -12.14
C ASP A 1154 4.06 -18.16 -11.01
N HIS A 1155 4.15 -17.22 -10.06
CA HIS A 1155 3.05 -16.90 -9.14
C HIS A 1155 1.86 -16.20 -9.82
N SER A 1156 2.06 -15.66 -11.02
CA SER A 1156 1.08 -14.86 -11.76
C SER A 1156 0.72 -15.55 -13.09
N PRO A 1157 0.13 -16.76 -13.09
CA PRO A 1157 -0.02 -17.60 -14.27
C PRO A 1157 -0.72 -16.90 -15.45
N PHE A 1158 -0.19 -17.12 -16.66
CA PHE A 1158 -0.74 -16.55 -17.90
C PHE A 1158 -1.80 -17.50 -18.51
N ILE A 1159 -3.07 -17.14 -18.41
CA ILE A 1159 -4.23 -17.99 -18.72
C ILE A 1159 -4.58 -17.96 -20.22
N TYR A 1160 -4.36 -19.08 -20.92
CA TYR A 1160 -4.79 -19.28 -22.32
C TYR A 1160 -4.95 -20.78 -22.63
N VAL A 1161 -5.78 -21.11 -23.63
CA VAL A 1161 -6.08 -22.53 -23.98
C VAL A 1161 -5.26 -23.07 -25.17
N LYS A 1162 -4.96 -22.23 -26.17
CA LYS A 1162 -4.12 -22.60 -27.33
C LYS A 1162 -3.27 -21.41 -27.80
N ASP A 1163 -3.83 -20.58 -28.67
CA ASP A 1163 -3.22 -19.32 -29.08
C ASP A 1163 -3.98 -18.15 -28.42
N PRO A 1164 -3.35 -17.31 -27.59
CA PRO A 1164 -4.00 -16.18 -26.93
C PRO A 1164 -4.45 -15.09 -27.91
N ARG A 1165 -4.05 -15.15 -29.19
CA ARG A 1165 -4.44 -14.18 -30.25
C ARG A 1165 -5.81 -14.48 -30.86
N ASP A 1166 -6.18 -15.77 -30.91
CA ASP A 1166 -7.45 -16.28 -31.45
C ASP A 1166 -8.49 -16.55 -30.34
N TYR A 1167 -8.17 -16.09 -29.13
CA TYR A 1167 -8.88 -16.38 -27.90
C TYR A 1167 -9.92 -15.29 -27.61
N SER A 1168 -11.13 -15.48 -28.16
CA SER A 1168 -12.22 -14.52 -27.98
C SER A 1168 -12.73 -14.48 -26.53
N PRO A 1169 -13.27 -13.34 -26.06
CA PRO A 1169 -13.72 -13.15 -24.68
C PRO A 1169 -14.71 -14.22 -24.19
N THR A 1170 -15.57 -14.72 -25.08
CA THR A 1170 -16.52 -15.80 -24.79
C THR A 1170 -15.81 -17.09 -24.37
N LYS A 1171 -14.70 -17.46 -25.01
CA LYS A 1171 -13.87 -18.62 -24.65
C LYS A 1171 -13.14 -18.37 -23.31
N LEU A 1172 -12.57 -17.16 -23.16
CA LEU A 1172 -11.91 -16.73 -21.92
C LEU A 1172 -12.82 -16.89 -20.70
N ARG A 1173 -14.06 -16.40 -20.76
CA ARG A 1173 -15.05 -16.59 -19.68
C ARG A 1173 -15.24 -18.06 -19.33
N SER A 1174 -15.48 -18.91 -20.33
CA SER A 1174 -15.75 -20.35 -20.15
C SER A 1174 -14.58 -21.13 -19.55
N HIS A 1175 -13.35 -20.62 -19.69
CA HIS A 1175 -12.15 -21.19 -19.08
C HIS A 1175 -11.92 -20.65 -17.66
N LEU A 1176 -12.06 -19.34 -17.45
CA LEU A 1176 -11.91 -18.72 -16.12
C LEU A 1176 -12.89 -19.32 -15.10
N VAL A 1177 -14.15 -19.55 -15.48
CA VAL A 1177 -15.14 -20.21 -14.60
C VAL A 1177 -14.65 -21.57 -14.08
N LYS A 1178 -13.86 -22.32 -14.86
CA LYS A 1178 -13.30 -23.63 -14.47
C LYS A 1178 -11.97 -23.55 -13.71
N LEU A 1179 -11.29 -22.41 -13.73
CA LEU A 1179 -10.03 -22.20 -13.01
C LEU A 1179 -10.26 -21.58 -11.62
N LEU A 1180 -11.34 -20.80 -11.48
CA LEU A 1180 -11.70 -20.12 -10.24
C LEU A 1180 -12.36 -21.04 -9.20
N GLU A 1181 -12.80 -22.23 -9.61
CA GLU A 1181 -13.39 -23.24 -8.73
C GLU A 1181 -12.35 -23.70 -7.68
N GLY A 1182 -12.67 -23.52 -6.40
CA GLY A 1182 -11.77 -23.76 -5.26
C GLY A 1182 -10.51 -22.86 -5.19
N CYS A 1183 -10.49 -21.73 -5.91
CA CYS A 1183 -9.28 -20.92 -6.08
C CYS A 1183 -8.89 -20.14 -4.81
N ASP A 1184 -9.85 -19.51 -4.12
CA ASP A 1184 -9.58 -18.77 -2.87
C ASP A 1184 -8.98 -19.68 -1.79
N VAL A 1185 -9.53 -20.91 -1.64
CA VAL A 1185 -8.99 -21.95 -0.76
C VAL A 1185 -7.52 -22.25 -1.09
N ARG A 1186 -7.19 -22.51 -2.36
CA ARG A 1186 -5.79 -22.79 -2.78
C ARG A 1186 -4.84 -21.61 -2.53
N ILE A 1187 -5.33 -20.37 -2.67
CA ILE A 1187 -4.53 -19.17 -2.38
C ILE A 1187 -4.22 -19.10 -0.89
N VAL A 1188 -5.24 -19.16 -0.04
CA VAL A 1188 -5.11 -19.07 1.42
C VAL A 1188 -4.28 -20.22 1.98
N GLU A 1189 -4.56 -21.46 1.52
CA GLU A 1189 -3.81 -22.66 1.88
C GLU A 1189 -2.33 -22.54 1.46
N GLY A 1190 -2.03 -21.98 0.29
CA GLY A 1190 -0.66 -21.76 -0.16
C GLY A 1190 0.12 -20.78 0.72
N TRP A 1191 -0.52 -19.69 1.18
CA TRP A 1191 0.11 -18.72 2.08
C TRP A 1191 0.36 -19.32 3.47
N ILE A 1192 -0.61 -20.08 4.00
CA ILE A 1192 -0.49 -20.79 5.28
C ILE A 1192 0.58 -21.89 5.22
N ARG A 1193 0.58 -22.71 4.15
CA ARG A 1193 1.56 -23.79 3.97
C ARG A 1193 2.99 -23.28 3.89
N GLU A 1194 3.24 -22.07 3.39
CA GLU A 1194 4.59 -21.49 3.31
C GLU A 1194 5.12 -21.00 4.67
N VAL A 1195 4.26 -20.67 5.62
CA VAL A 1195 4.67 -20.34 7.02
C VAL A 1195 4.85 -21.61 7.87
N MET A 1196 4.36 -22.76 7.42
CA MET A 1196 4.45 -24.06 8.10
C MET A 1196 5.39 -25.06 7.38
N ARG A 1197 6.45 -24.57 6.71
CA ARG A 1197 7.22 -25.31 5.69
C ARG A 1197 8.72 -25.42 5.97
#